data_AF-A0A9Q1KSE4-F1
#
_entry.id   AF-A0A9Q1KSE4-F1
#
_cell.length_a   1.000
_cell.length_b   1.000
_cell.length_c   1.000
_cell.angle_alpha   90.00
_cell.angle_beta   90.00
_cell.angle_gamma   90.00
#
_symmetry.space_group_name_H-M   'P 1'
#
loop_
_entity.id
_entity.type
_entity.pdbx_description
1 polymer ?
#
loop_
_entity_poly.entity_id
_entity_poly.type
_entity_poly.pdbx_seq_one_letter_code
_entity_poly.pdbx_strand_id
1 'polypeptide(L)'
;MRTVKVTQIRSLCYLSFCAPKPQISPNPIGSHTNDDLSRPNSFYLSTTLQQYINSDSPSHGLKIHGHILKSGYQPNKNIAIKLLILHLKSGFISYARQLLEDMPEPTLSAYNYLLNAYVRHDQVEEAFNLVRQMCDSNGKPDSFTHSLILKAWAAVPSSLVTIDLGRQVHAQMLKYDGEEDMVVFATLIDSYVKSGRLDYARRVFDLMSVKNAICSTSLISACAYAGLVDKGWEIFESMERDYSLKPRMEHYACMVDLLGRSGRIQQAWEFIKKMPEKPNSDVWAALLSSCTLHGDLEIASMAADELFQLCTNGRPGSYVALSDALAEVGMWDSVNEVRELMKLRGISKDTGFSWTGTDDVLFGNTMNYFPLFLYLLCFPCVYALSDVKQHYEAIYSFGDSLADTGNFLRSGALAFPTIAKLPYGETFFQHPTGRCSNGRLVVDFLAEEFGLPLVPPYLSLPKGQRAPHGVNFAVAGATALNPILFRDYTQRSVLWTNDSLSVQLGWFTSHKSSLCSTKQVVLLSSVGRIGFGSLAFFNKLGLCDLFSQISKCTNATDCTNFFKKSLFIVGEIGGNDYNFRSFVSKDINLITELVPKVTEAISGAISMLIEEGASSILVPGNLPVGCSAVYLTLFASPDKADYDENGCLKHYNAFARYHNAQLKLTLDKLRVKYPEAKIMYGDYYTAALQFYHAPGHFGFREVLVACCGGGGPYNFNYSARCGHPGYSVCQDPSAYANWDGIHLTEAAYKHIATGLIHGPFSSPSLLT
;
A
#
# COMPACT_ATOMS: atom_id res chain seq x y z
N MET A 1 57.50 18.09 6.19
CA MET A 1 58.71 17.35 6.61
C MET A 1 58.28 16.14 7.44
N ARG A 2 58.84 14.96 7.11
CA ARG A 2 58.82 13.67 7.82
C ARG A 2 57.49 12.90 7.92
N THR A 3 57.41 11.92 7.02
CA THR A 3 56.72 10.62 7.15
C THR A 3 56.99 9.90 8.47
N VAL A 4 55.95 9.31 9.09
CA VAL A 4 56.07 8.14 9.99
C VAL A 4 54.95 7.15 9.66
N LYS A 5 55.34 5.87 9.57
CA LYS A 5 54.57 4.73 9.06
C LYS A 5 53.60 4.15 10.10
N VAL A 6 52.50 3.62 9.55
CA VAL A 6 51.53 2.71 10.16
C VAL A 6 52.22 1.39 10.53
N THR A 7 52.43 1.14 11.82
CA THR A 7 52.50 -0.20 12.45
C THR A 7 52.70 -0.03 13.96
N GLN A 8 51.97 -0.80 14.76
CA GLN A 8 51.97 -0.86 16.25
C GLN A 8 50.99 0.05 17.00
N ILE A 9 49.69 -0.28 16.94
CA ILE A 9 48.84 -0.36 18.14
C ILE A 9 47.94 -1.59 17.96
N ARG A 10 48.49 -2.77 18.25
CA ARG A 10 47.78 -4.04 18.43
C ARG A 10 48.17 -4.57 19.80
N SER A 11 47.58 -4.02 20.86
CA SER A 11 47.45 -4.64 22.18
C SER A 11 46.77 -3.65 23.11
N LEU A 12 45.81 -4.15 23.90
CA LEU A 12 44.99 -3.50 24.94
C LEU A 12 43.54 -3.21 24.53
N CYS A 13 42.78 -4.30 24.40
CA CYS A 13 41.40 -4.43 24.88
C CYS A 13 41.07 -5.95 24.90
N TYR A 14 41.67 -6.66 25.85
CA TYR A 14 41.24 -7.99 26.27
C TYR A 14 40.99 -7.91 27.79
N LEU A 15 39.93 -8.59 28.24
CA LEU A 15 39.39 -8.71 29.62
C LEU A 15 38.44 -7.55 30.00
N SER A 16 37.15 -7.72 30.31
CA SER A 16 36.21 -8.84 30.51
C SER A 16 34.80 -8.22 30.38
N PHE A 17 33.79 -8.79 29.71
CA PHE A 17 32.84 -9.77 30.22
C PHE A 17 32.01 -10.32 29.04
N CYS A 18 32.27 -11.56 28.63
CA CYS A 18 31.30 -12.40 27.93
C CYS A 18 31.48 -13.80 28.48
N ALA A 19 30.55 -14.22 29.35
CA ALA A 19 30.44 -15.61 29.73
C ALA A 19 30.01 -16.42 28.48
N PRO A 20 30.63 -17.57 28.18
CA PRO A 20 30.22 -18.40 27.06
C PRO A 20 28.88 -19.08 27.38
N LYS A 21 27.91 -18.96 26.47
CA LYS A 21 26.78 -19.89 26.41
C LYS A 21 27.34 -21.30 26.16
N PRO A 22 26.87 -22.35 26.87
CA PRO A 22 27.35 -23.70 26.64
C PRO A 22 26.99 -24.16 25.21
N GLN A 23 28.01 -24.61 24.49
CA GLN A 23 27.86 -25.33 23.22
C GLN A 23 27.24 -26.70 23.53
N ILE A 24 26.01 -26.92 23.06
CA ILE A 24 25.44 -28.27 22.95
C ILE A 24 25.69 -28.71 21.51
N SER A 25 26.46 -29.78 21.35
CA SER A 25 26.73 -30.42 20.06
C SER A 25 25.43 -30.94 19.42
N PRO A 26 25.33 -30.96 18.08
CA PRO A 26 24.21 -31.61 17.41
C PRO A 26 24.40 -33.13 17.55
N ASN A 27 23.65 -33.76 18.43
CA ASN A 27 23.57 -35.21 18.45
C ASN A 27 22.76 -35.71 17.23
N PRO A 28 23.18 -36.81 16.59
CA PRO A 28 22.61 -37.27 15.35
C PRO A 28 21.19 -37.80 15.53
N ILE A 29 20.42 -37.71 14.46
CA ILE A 29 19.07 -38.24 14.29
C ILE A 29 19.07 -39.73 14.66
N GLY A 30 18.54 -40.04 15.84
CA GLY A 30 18.22 -41.40 16.26
C GLY A 30 16.86 -41.80 15.66
N SER A 31 16.89 -42.77 14.76
CA SER A 31 15.74 -43.52 14.30
C SER A 31 15.09 -44.27 15.47
N HIS A 32 13.98 -43.77 16.02
CA HIS A 32 13.15 -44.55 16.93
C HIS A 32 11.67 -44.43 16.57
N THR A 33 11.18 -45.58 16.14
CA THR A 33 9.84 -46.13 15.95
C THR A 33 8.68 -45.46 16.69
N ASN A 34 7.52 -45.46 16.01
CA ASN A 34 6.18 -44.96 16.35
C ASN A 34 5.50 -45.48 17.64
N ASP A 35 6.21 -45.92 18.68
CA ASP A 35 5.60 -46.81 19.71
C ASP A 35 5.74 -46.42 21.19
N ASP A 36 5.94 -45.15 21.57
CA ASP A 36 6.00 -44.78 23.01
C ASP A 36 5.27 -43.48 23.41
N LEU A 37 4.06 -43.26 22.85
CA LEU A 37 3.17 -42.14 23.23
C LEU A 37 2.03 -42.60 24.16
N SER A 38 2.34 -43.33 25.24
CA SER A 38 1.30 -43.88 26.11
C SER A 38 0.96 -43.04 27.37
N ARG A 39 1.67 -41.94 27.66
CA ARG A 39 1.23 -40.90 28.63
C ARG A 39 2.07 -39.62 28.57
N PRO A 40 1.50 -38.45 28.22
CA PRO A 40 2.25 -37.19 28.22
C PRO A 40 2.67 -36.75 29.63
N ASN A 41 3.99 -36.56 29.85
CA ASN A 41 4.54 -35.97 31.07
C ASN A 41 4.52 -34.43 30.98
N SER A 42 4.00 -33.75 32.01
CA SER A 42 3.90 -32.28 32.08
C SER A 42 5.24 -31.56 31.85
N PHE A 43 6.35 -32.12 32.35
CA PHE A 43 7.67 -31.52 32.21
C PHE A 43 8.13 -31.56 30.76
N TYR A 44 7.96 -32.70 30.11
CA TYR A 44 8.33 -32.92 28.72
C TYR A 44 7.50 -32.03 27.77
N LEU A 45 6.18 -31.97 27.98
CA LEU A 45 5.32 -31.06 27.21
C LEU A 45 5.76 -29.60 27.35
N SER A 46 6.06 -29.16 28.58
CA SER A 46 6.48 -27.78 28.86
C SER A 46 7.80 -27.40 28.18
N THR A 47 8.79 -28.29 28.16
CA THR A 47 10.09 -28.05 27.52
C THR A 47 9.99 -28.10 26.01
N THR A 48 9.29 -29.09 25.45
CA THR A 48 9.11 -29.20 24.00
C THR A 48 8.32 -28.02 23.43
N LEU A 49 7.24 -27.58 24.10
CA LEU A 49 6.50 -26.37 23.69
C LEU A 49 7.41 -25.13 23.73
N GLN A 50 8.26 -24.99 24.74
CA GLN A 50 9.19 -23.85 24.82
C GLN A 50 10.20 -23.83 23.67
N GLN A 51 10.68 -25.00 23.25
CA GLN A 51 11.60 -25.12 22.12
C GLN A 51 10.95 -24.63 20.82
N TYR A 52 9.71 -25.04 20.54
CA TYR A 52 8.99 -24.58 19.36
C TYR A 52 8.65 -23.08 19.42
N ILE A 53 8.25 -22.56 20.58
CA ILE A 53 8.00 -21.11 20.79
C ILE A 53 9.25 -20.27 20.45
N ASN A 54 10.44 -20.80 20.71
CA ASN A 54 11.71 -20.11 20.46
C ASN A 54 12.29 -20.36 19.07
N SER A 55 11.69 -21.26 18.28
CA SER A 55 12.18 -21.61 16.94
C SER A 55 11.72 -20.62 15.86
N ASP A 56 12.38 -20.66 14.70
CA ASP A 56 11.97 -19.90 13.50
C ASP A 56 10.70 -20.44 12.84
N SER A 57 10.22 -21.62 13.25
CA SER A 57 9.03 -22.29 12.68
C SER A 57 8.06 -22.80 13.77
N PRO A 58 7.43 -21.89 14.54
CA PRO A 58 6.56 -22.23 15.67
C PRO A 58 5.32 -23.07 15.29
N SER A 59 4.84 -22.97 14.05
CA SER A 59 3.66 -23.71 13.56
C SER A 59 3.81 -25.24 13.67
N HIS A 60 5.03 -25.78 13.56
CA HIS A 60 5.28 -27.22 13.74
C HIS A 60 4.91 -27.72 15.15
N GLY A 61 5.01 -26.86 16.17
CA GLY A 61 4.64 -27.19 17.54
C GLY A 61 3.14 -27.44 17.74
N LEU A 62 2.28 -27.01 16.81
CA LEU A 62 0.82 -27.16 16.93
C LEU A 62 0.39 -28.64 16.92
N LYS A 63 1.20 -29.54 16.37
CA LYS A 63 0.98 -31.00 16.44
C LYS A 63 0.95 -31.50 17.89
N ILE A 64 1.68 -30.86 18.79
CA ILE A 64 1.70 -31.19 20.22
C ILE A 64 0.34 -30.86 20.84
N HIS A 65 -0.28 -29.74 20.47
CA HIS A 65 -1.61 -29.37 20.92
C HIS A 65 -2.65 -30.41 20.50
N GLY A 66 -2.60 -30.87 19.24
CA GLY A 66 -3.45 -31.96 18.75
C GLY A 66 -3.26 -33.27 19.52
N HIS A 67 -2.04 -33.60 19.94
CA HIS A 67 -1.76 -34.78 20.76
C HIS A 67 -2.31 -34.65 22.19
N ILE A 68 -2.18 -33.47 22.81
CA ILE A 68 -2.76 -33.17 24.13
C ILE A 68 -4.28 -33.39 24.11
N LEU A 69 -4.97 -32.87 23.07
CA LEU A 69 -6.41 -33.04 22.92
C LEU A 69 -6.80 -34.52 22.72
N LYS A 70 -6.12 -35.23 21.82
CA LYS A 70 -6.40 -36.65 21.55
C LYS A 70 -6.13 -37.57 22.74
N SER A 71 -5.16 -37.23 23.59
CA SER A 71 -4.81 -38.00 24.78
C SER A 71 -5.72 -37.71 25.99
N GLY A 72 -6.59 -36.71 25.91
CA GLY A 72 -7.42 -36.27 27.04
C GLY A 72 -6.60 -35.66 28.19
N TYR A 73 -5.33 -35.32 27.94
CA TYR A 73 -4.46 -34.72 28.95
C TYR A 73 -4.94 -33.31 29.31
N GLN A 74 -5.16 -33.06 30.59
CA GLN A 74 -5.61 -31.76 31.10
C GLN A 74 -4.40 -30.83 31.32
N PRO A 75 -4.24 -29.75 30.51
CA PRO A 75 -3.11 -28.85 30.65
C PRO A 75 -3.15 -28.09 31.98
N ASN A 76 -2.03 -28.02 32.69
CA ASN A 76 -1.88 -27.07 33.79
C ASN A 76 -1.64 -25.65 33.25
N LYS A 77 -1.71 -24.64 34.14
CA LYS A 77 -1.57 -23.21 33.79
C LYS A 77 -0.31 -22.92 32.95
N ASN A 78 0.81 -23.55 33.26
CA ASN A 78 2.08 -23.36 32.53
C ASN A 78 1.99 -23.87 31.08
N ILE A 79 1.45 -25.08 30.89
CA ILE A 79 1.25 -25.65 29.56
C ILE A 79 0.22 -24.83 28.77
N ALA A 80 -0.87 -24.40 29.41
CA ALA A 80 -1.91 -23.58 28.78
C ALA A 80 -1.35 -22.23 28.27
N ILE A 81 -0.53 -21.54 29.07
CA ILE A 81 0.13 -20.29 28.64
C ILE A 81 1.10 -20.53 27.48
N LYS A 82 1.87 -21.63 27.50
CA LYS A 82 2.79 -21.97 26.40
C LYS A 82 2.03 -22.30 25.11
N LEU A 83 0.92 -23.02 25.20
CA LEU A 83 0.05 -23.28 24.06
C LEU A 83 -0.51 -21.97 23.49
N LEU A 84 -0.97 -21.06 24.36
CA LEU A 84 -1.43 -19.73 23.95
C LEU A 84 -0.35 -18.96 23.18
N ILE A 85 0.88 -18.87 23.71
CA ILE A 85 2.00 -18.18 23.04
C ILE A 85 2.35 -18.84 21.70
N LEU A 86 2.32 -20.18 21.64
CA LEU A 86 2.62 -20.94 20.44
C LEU A 86 1.61 -20.65 19.32
N HIS A 87 0.31 -20.59 19.64
CA HIS A 87 -0.75 -20.21 18.69
C HIS A 87 -0.58 -18.77 18.20
N LEU A 88 -0.32 -17.83 19.10
CA LEU A 88 -0.08 -16.43 18.75
C LEU A 88 1.12 -16.27 17.80
N LYS A 89 2.23 -16.95 18.07
CA LYS A 89 3.41 -16.95 17.20
C LYS A 89 3.19 -17.63 15.85
N SER A 90 2.19 -18.48 15.76
CA SER A 90 1.81 -19.18 14.53
C SER A 90 0.70 -18.45 13.75
N GLY A 91 0.27 -17.26 14.20
CA GLY A 91 -0.75 -16.45 13.54
C GLY A 91 -2.21 -16.80 13.89
N PHE A 92 -2.46 -17.77 14.77
CA PHE A 92 -3.80 -18.25 15.11
C PHE A 92 -4.39 -17.55 16.34
N ILE A 93 -4.74 -16.26 16.20
CA ILE A 93 -5.21 -15.41 17.31
C ILE A 93 -6.55 -15.89 17.90
N SER A 94 -7.48 -16.35 17.05
CA SER A 94 -8.79 -16.87 17.48
C SER A 94 -8.68 -18.09 18.41
N TYR A 95 -7.78 -19.03 18.08
CA TYR A 95 -7.51 -20.18 18.94
C TYR A 95 -6.80 -19.78 20.24
N ALA A 96 -5.88 -18.82 20.19
CA ALA A 96 -5.26 -18.28 21.40
C ALA A 96 -6.27 -17.58 22.33
N ARG A 97 -7.27 -16.90 21.75
CA ARG A 97 -8.40 -16.30 22.48
C ARG A 97 -9.23 -17.36 23.19
N GLN A 98 -9.60 -18.44 22.49
CA GLN A 98 -10.33 -19.56 23.08
C GLN A 98 -9.53 -20.21 24.22
N LEU A 99 -8.22 -20.44 24.02
CA LEU A 99 -7.37 -21.00 25.08
C LEU A 99 -7.29 -20.12 26.32
N LEU A 100 -7.41 -18.80 26.19
CA LEU A 100 -7.47 -17.88 27.33
C LEU A 100 -8.80 -18.04 28.09
N GLU A 101 -9.92 -18.15 27.36
CA GLU A 101 -11.27 -18.32 27.93
C GLU A 101 -11.43 -19.68 28.64
N ASP A 102 -10.76 -20.71 28.14
CA ASP A 102 -10.72 -22.05 28.75
C ASP A 102 -9.83 -22.11 30.01
N MET A 103 -9.03 -21.08 30.31
CA MET A 103 -8.22 -21.05 31.55
C MET A 103 -9.11 -20.73 32.76
N PRO A 104 -9.16 -21.58 33.80
CA PRO A 104 -9.97 -21.31 35.00
C PRO A 104 -9.58 -20.02 35.74
N GLU A 105 -8.29 -19.67 35.69
CA GLU A 105 -7.73 -18.44 36.24
C GLU A 105 -6.65 -17.91 35.30
N PRO A 106 -7.02 -17.10 34.30
CA PRO A 106 -6.06 -16.54 33.36
C PRO A 106 -5.12 -15.56 34.09
N THR A 107 -3.82 -15.67 33.82
CA THR A 107 -2.83 -14.78 34.43
C THR A 107 -2.74 -13.44 33.69
N LEU A 108 -2.29 -12.37 34.36
CA LEU A 108 -2.01 -11.08 33.71
C LEU A 108 -1.06 -11.23 32.51
N SER A 109 -0.09 -12.14 32.60
CA SER A 109 0.81 -12.44 31.48
C SER A 109 0.07 -13.00 30.26
N ALA A 110 -0.92 -13.88 30.45
CA ALA A 110 -1.71 -14.44 29.37
C ALA A 110 -2.55 -13.36 28.66
N TYR A 111 -3.18 -12.47 29.43
CA TYR A 111 -3.86 -11.28 28.91
C TYR A 111 -2.90 -10.39 28.11
N ASN A 112 -1.72 -10.10 28.65
CA ASN A 112 -0.72 -9.24 28.00
C ASN A 112 -0.17 -9.82 26.68
N TYR A 113 -0.02 -11.15 26.58
CA TYR A 113 0.38 -11.79 25.31
C TYR A 113 -0.69 -11.61 24.23
N LEU A 114 -1.95 -11.85 24.57
CA LEU A 114 -3.07 -11.71 23.64
C LEU A 114 -3.33 -10.23 23.29
N LEU A 115 -3.24 -9.33 24.27
CA LEU A 115 -3.36 -7.89 24.08
C LEU A 115 -2.30 -7.36 23.13
N ASN A 116 -1.03 -7.73 23.33
CA ASN A 116 0.06 -7.36 22.42
C ASN A 116 -0.13 -7.96 21.02
N ALA A 117 -0.73 -9.16 20.90
CA ALA A 117 -1.06 -9.71 19.58
C ALA A 117 -2.13 -8.89 18.87
N TYR A 118 -3.22 -8.52 19.56
CA TYR A 118 -4.25 -7.63 19.01
C TYR A 118 -3.69 -6.27 18.59
N VAL A 119 -2.86 -5.64 19.44
CA VAL A 119 -2.20 -4.36 19.14
C VAL A 119 -1.30 -4.47 17.90
N ARG A 120 -0.59 -5.59 17.70
CA ARG A 120 0.29 -5.80 16.54
C ARG A 120 -0.45 -6.08 15.23
N HIS A 121 -1.69 -6.52 15.30
CA HIS A 121 -2.53 -6.84 14.14
C HIS A 121 -3.63 -5.80 13.93
N ASP A 122 -3.48 -4.61 14.53
CA ASP A 122 -4.42 -3.48 14.43
C ASP A 122 -5.87 -3.81 14.85
N GLN A 123 -6.06 -4.83 15.69
CA GLN A 123 -7.36 -5.24 16.23
C GLN A 123 -7.69 -4.47 17.51
N VAL A 124 -7.80 -3.15 17.40
CA VAL A 124 -7.90 -2.24 18.56
C VAL A 124 -9.16 -2.45 19.39
N GLU A 125 -10.30 -2.71 18.76
CA GLU A 125 -11.56 -2.97 19.48
C GLU A 125 -11.47 -4.21 20.36
N GLU A 126 -10.89 -5.30 19.83
CA GLU A 126 -10.66 -6.54 20.59
C GLU A 126 -9.66 -6.35 21.73
N ALA A 127 -8.61 -5.55 21.50
CA ALA A 127 -7.66 -5.16 22.55
C ALA A 127 -8.37 -4.46 23.73
N PHE A 128 -9.32 -3.55 23.43
CA PHE A 128 -10.06 -2.82 24.44
C PHE A 128 -11.09 -3.69 25.16
N ASN A 129 -11.80 -4.56 24.43
CA ASN A 129 -12.74 -5.51 25.02
C ASN A 129 -12.03 -6.50 25.96
N LEU A 130 -10.84 -6.97 25.59
CA LEU A 130 -10.02 -7.85 26.43
C LEU A 130 -9.62 -7.19 27.76
N VAL A 131 -9.26 -5.91 27.73
CA VAL A 131 -8.90 -5.17 28.95
C VAL A 131 -10.12 -4.93 29.84
N ARG A 132 -11.28 -4.60 29.25
CA ARG A 132 -12.53 -4.48 30.00
C ARG A 132 -12.86 -5.79 30.72
N GLN A 133 -12.79 -6.92 30.02
CA GLN A 133 -12.97 -8.25 30.61
C GLN A 133 -11.98 -8.52 31.74
N MET A 134 -10.70 -8.17 31.56
CA MET A 134 -9.68 -8.31 32.60
C MET A 134 -10.05 -7.50 33.86
N CYS A 135 -10.50 -6.25 33.68
CA CYS A 135 -10.95 -5.40 34.79
C CYS A 135 -12.23 -5.95 35.48
N ASP A 136 -13.20 -6.44 34.70
CA ASP A 136 -14.45 -7.02 35.22
C ASP A 136 -14.18 -8.30 36.05
N SER A 137 -13.09 -9.01 35.75
CA SER A 137 -12.61 -10.16 36.52
C SER A 137 -11.79 -9.79 37.77
N ASN A 138 -11.86 -8.54 38.24
CA ASN A 138 -11.03 -7.96 39.32
C ASN A 138 -9.52 -7.96 39.04
N GLY A 139 -9.10 -8.17 37.78
CA GLY A 139 -7.72 -8.03 37.36
C GLY A 139 -7.30 -6.56 37.35
N LYS A 140 -6.10 -6.26 37.84
CA LYS A 140 -5.53 -4.91 37.81
C LYS A 140 -4.55 -4.80 36.63
N PRO A 141 -4.80 -3.90 35.65
CA PRO A 141 -3.81 -3.60 34.63
C PRO A 141 -2.51 -3.11 35.28
N ASP A 142 -1.38 -3.61 34.80
CA ASP A 142 -0.06 -3.09 35.16
C ASP A 142 0.41 -2.03 34.16
N SER A 143 1.56 -1.43 34.45
CA SER A 143 2.24 -0.47 33.58
C SER A 143 2.37 -0.95 32.14
N PHE A 144 2.72 -2.23 31.94
CA PHE A 144 2.87 -2.80 30.62
C PHE A 144 1.53 -2.85 29.87
N THR A 145 0.47 -3.27 30.55
CA THR A 145 -0.91 -3.28 30.04
C THR A 145 -1.34 -1.87 29.60
N HIS A 146 -1.14 -0.87 30.46
CA HIS A 146 -1.43 0.53 30.15
C HIS A 146 -0.66 1.00 28.92
N SER A 147 0.63 0.64 28.79
CA SER A 147 1.44 1.00 27.62
C SER A 147 0.89 0.41 26.31
N LEU A 148 0.37 -0.82 26.34
CA LEU A 148 -0.22 -1.48 25.16
C LEU A 148 -1.53 -0.81 24.75
N ILE A 149 -2.38 -0.48 25.73
CA ILE A 149 -3.65 0.23 25.48
C ILE A 149 -3.39 1.62 24.90
N LEU A 150 -2.42 2.34 25.46
CA LEU A 150 -2.05 3.67 24.98
C LEU A 150 -1.52 3.62 23.55
N LYS A 151 -0.69 2.61 23.21
CA LYS A 151 -0.24 2.37 21.83
C LYS A 151 -1.39 2.05 20.88
N ALA A 152 -2.31 1.18 21.27
CA ALA A 152 -3.50 0.88 20.47
C ALA A 152 -4.37 2.12 20.28
N TRP A 153 -4.58 2.91 21.33
CA TRP A 153 -5.36 4.15 21.28
C TRP A 153 -4.70 5.20 20.38
N ALA A 154 -3.37 5.35 20.45
CA ALA A 154 -2.60 6.27 19.60
C ALA A 154 -2.63 5.89 18.11
N ALA A 155 -2.91 4.62 17.79
CA ALA A 155 -3.04 4.13 16.41
C ALA A 155 -4.43 4.39 15.82
N VAL A 156 -5.44 4.73 16.64
CA VAL A 156 -6.80 5.01 16.18
C VAL A 156 -6.92 6.50 15.78
N PRO A 157 -7.44 6.81 14.58
CA PRO A 157 -7.75 8.20 14.22
C PRO A 157 -8.72 8.82 15.22
N SER A 158 -8.42 10.04 15.70
CA SER A 158 -9.21 10.75 16.72
C SER A 158 -10.70 10.90 16.39
N SER A 159 -11.10 10.74 15.13
CA SER A 159 -12.49 10.79 14.64
C SER A 159 -13.31 9.52 14.92
N LEU A 160 -12.69 8.38 15.20
CA LEU A 160 -13.36 7.08 15.44
C LEU A 160 -13.48 6.72 16.93
N VAL A 161 -12.95 7.56 17.82
CA VAL A 161 -12.89 7.30 19.26
C VAL A 161 -14.21 7.71 19.92
N THR A 162 -15.16 6.77 20.04
CA THR A 162 -16.42 6.96 20.79
C THR A 162 -16.20 7.00 22.31
N ILE A 163 -15.11 6.43 22.81
CA ILE A 163 -14.71 6.42 24.23
C ILE A 163 -13.24 6.78 24.35
N ASP A 164 -12.95 7.79 25.15
CA ASP A 164 -11.59 8.27 25.37
C ASP A 164 -10.80 7.41 26.36
N LEU A 165 -10.42 6.21 25.90
CA LEU A 165 -9.76 5.22 26.73
C LEU A 165 -8.38 5.69 27.21
N GLY A 166 -7.67 6.51 26.42
CA GLY A 166 -6.42 7.16 26.84
C GLY A 166 -6.57 8.01 28.10
N ARG A 167 -7.66 8.78 28.22
CA ARG A 167 -7.97 9.51 29.46
C ARG A 167 -8.35 8.60 30.63
N GLN A 168 -8.99 7.47 30.37
CA GLN A 168 -9.31 6.50 31.43
C GLN A 168 -8.05 5.86 32.00
N VAL A 169 -7.12 5.46 31.12
CA VAL A 169 -5.79 4.97 31.52
C VAL A 169 -5.05 6.06 32.32
N HIS A 170 -5.03 7.30 31.83
CA HIS A 170 -4.43 8.42 32.55
C HIS A 170 -5.05 8.61 33.95
N ALA A 171 -6.38 8.57 34.08
CA ALA A 171 -7.06 8.68 35.36
C ALA A 171 -6.74 7.50 36.31
N GLN A 172 -6.57 6.29 35.77
CA GLN A 172 -6.14 5.12 36.55
C GLN A 172 -4.70 5.26 37.03
N MET A 173 -3.79 5.74 36.18
CA MET A 173 -2.40 6.01 36.54
C MET A 173 -2.32 7.02 37.69
N LEU A 174 -3.11 8.10 37.65
CA LEU A 174 -3.15 9.10 38.72
C LEU A 174 -3.76 8.60 40.04
N LYS A 175 -4.61 7.56 39.99
CA LYS A 175 -5.19 6.93 41.18
C LYS A 175 -4.27 5.88 41.81
N TYR A 176 -3.20 5.51 41.13
CA TYR A 176 -2.28 4.49 41.58
C TYR A 176 -1.21 5.13 42.49
N ASP A 177 -1.18 4.74 43.76
CA ASP A 177 -0.29 5.28 44.79
C ASP A 177 1.09 4.59 44.81
N GLY A 178 1.56 4.14 43.64
CA GLY A 178 2.85 3.45 43.48
C GLY A 178 3.88 4.31 42.75
N GLU A 179 5.09 3.76 42.57
CA GLU A 179 6.15 4.46 41.85
C GLU A 179 5.75 4.79 40.40
N GLU A 180 6.04 6.02 39.97
CA GLU A 180 5.77 6.48 38.62
C GLU A 180 6.61 5.70 37.60
N ASP A 181 5.96 4.91 36.76
CA ASP A 181 6.64 4.22 35.66
C ASP A 181 6.88 5.18 34.48
N MET A 182 8.11 5.66 34.38
CA MET A 182 8.54 6.59 33.33
C MET A 182 8.23 6.11 31.90
N VAL A 183 8.21 4.79 31.64
CA VAL A 183 7.92 4.25 30.31
C VAL A 183 6.44 4.46 29.96
N VAL A 184 5.55 4.28 30.92
CA VAL A 184 4.11 4.48 30.72
C VAL A 184 3.78 5.96 30.55
N PHE A 185 4.38 6.84 31.36
CA PHE A 185 4.22 8.29 31.21
C PHE A 185 4.76 8.80 29.87
N ALA A 186 5.91 8.31 29.41
CA ALA A 186 6.43 8.63 28.07
C ALA A 186 5.48 8.14 26.97
N THR A 187 4.94 6.92 27.10
CA THR A 187 3.94 6.37 26.16
C THR A 187 2.65 7.21 26.17
N LEU A 188 2.21 7.69 27.34
CA LEU A 188 1.02 8.52 27.50
C LEU A 188 1.19 9.88 26.80
N ILE A 189 2.34 10.52 26.96
CA ILE A 189 2.68 11.78 26.27
C ILE A 189 2.69 11.58 24.75
N ASP A 190 3.39 10.55 24.25
CA ASP A 190 3.42 10.22 22.82
C ASP A 190 2.01 9.95 22.27
N SER A 191 1.18 9.26 23.05
CA SER A 191 -0.20 8.96 22.65
C SER A 191 -1.08 10.21 22.60
N TYR A 192 -0.97 11.11 23.58
CA TYR A 192 -1.68 12.39 23.53
C TYR A 192 -1.23 13.25 22.35
N VAL A 193 0.07 13.29 22.08
CA VAL A 193 0.64 13.95 20.89
C VAL A 193 0.02 13.40 19.59
N LYS A 194 0.05 12.07 19.40
CA LYS A 194 -0.49 11.40 18.20
C LYS A 194 -2.00 11.59 18.05
N SER A 195 -2.74 11.69 19.15
CA SER A 195 -4.18 11.99 19.16
C SER A 195 -4.52 13.47 18.91
N GLY A 196 -3.52 14.35 18.76
CA GLY A 196 -3.68 15.79 18.51
C GLY A 196 -3.96 16.63 19.75
N ARG A 197 -3.66 16.13 20.96
CA ARG A 197 -4.02 16.74 22.25
C ARG A 197 -2.79 17.26 23.00
N LEU A 198 -2.11 18.22 22.39
CA LEU A 198 -0.84 18.73 22.88
C LEU A 198 -0.92 19.32 24.30
N ASP A 199 -2.01 20.01 24.65
CA ASP A 199 -2.14 20.63 25.98
C ASP A 199 -2.21 19.57 27.10
N TYR A 200 -2.84 18.42 26.84
CA TYR A 200 -2.83 17.29 27.76
C TYR A 200 -1.43 16.66 27.86
N ALA A 201 -0.75 16.48 26.73
CA ALA A 201 0.62 15.96 26.71
C ALA A 201 1.58 16.85 27.51
N ARG A 202 1.48 18.17 27.35
CA ARG A 202 2.27 19.15 28.12
C ARG A 202 1.96 19.08 29.61
N ARG A 203 0.69 19.03 29.99
CA ARG A 203 0.30 18.94 31.40
C ARG A 203 0.80 17.65 32.05
N VAL A 204 0.75 16.52 31.36
CA VAL A 204 1.34 15.27 31.85
C VAL A 204 2.85 15.44 32.04
N PHE A 205 3.54 15.98 31.04
CA PHE A 205 4.98 16.25 31.15
C PHE A 205 5.31 17.15 32.33
N ASP A 206 4.57 18.23 32.55
CA ASP A 206 4.79 19.18 33.66
C ASP A 206 4.54 18.54 35.03
N LEU A 207 3.63 17.56 35.12
CA LEU A 207 3.32 16.83 36.36
C LEU A 207 4.27 15.67 36.69
N MET A 208 5.05 15.16 35.72
CA MET A 208 6.03 14.09 35.98
C MET A 208 7.07 14.53 37.02
N SER A 209 7.36 13.66 38.00
CA SER A 209 8.38 13.92 39.03
C SER A 209 9.78 14.08 38.46
N VAL A 210 10.12 13.31 37.41
CA VAL A 210 11.40 13.36 36.70
C VAL A 210 11.15 13.65 35.23
N LYS A 211 11.72 14.75 34.72
CA LYS A 211 11.63 15.08 33.30
C LYS A 211 12.56 14.19 32.49
N ASN A 212 12.05 13.69 31.36
CA ASN A 212 12.78 12.82 30.46
C ASN A 212 12.99 13.53 29.12
N ALA A 213 14.24 13.51 28.64
CA ALA A 213 14.64 13.99 27.32
C ALA A 213 13.82 13.36 26.17
N ILE A 214 13.41 12.09 26.29
CA ILE A 214 12.56 11.43 25.29
C ILE A 214 11.20 12.14 25.20
N CYS A 215 10.59 12.49 26.32
CA CYS A 215 9.31 13.18 26.36
C CYS A 215 9.40 14.61 25.78
N SER A 216 10.48 15.33 26.07
CA SER A 216 10.72 16.66 25.49
C SER A 216 10.86 16.59 23.96
N THR A 217 11.54 15.57 23.44
CA THR A 217 11.66 15.32 22.00
C THR A 217 10.28 15.08 21.35
N SER A 218 9.44 14.26 21.97
CA SER A 218 8.06 14.01 21.50
C SER A 218 7.21 15.28 21.49
N LEU A 219 7.32 16.14 22.51
CA LEU A 219 6.57 17.39 22.58
C LEU A 219 7.03 18.43 21.56
N ILE A 220 8.34 18.59 21.35
CA ILE A 220 8.87 19.50 20.33
C ILE A 220 8.47 19.04 18.93
N SER A 221 8.54 17.73 18.65
CA SER A 221 8.06 17.15 17.39
C SER A 221 6.58 17.43 17.18
N ALA A 222 5.76 17.30 18.23
CA ALA A 222 4.34 17.61 18.17
C ALA A 222 4.07 19.08 17.80
N CYS A 223 4.84 20.01 18.39
CA CYS A 223 4.81 21.41 18.02
C CYS A 223 5.20 21.61 16.55
N ALA A 224 6.15 20.83 16.02
CA ALA A 224 6.56 20.88 14.62
C ALA A 224 5.42 20.53 13.67
N TYR A 225 4.68 19.44 13.96
CA TYR A 225 3.51 19.06 13.18
C TYR A 225 2.34 20.04 13.29
N ALA A 226 2.20 20.71 14.44
CA ALA A 226 1.13 21.67 14.68
C ALA A 226 1.48 23.12 14.26
N GLY A 227 2.72 23.39 13.85
CA GLY A 227 3.20 24.74 13.52
C GLY A 227 3.31 25.68 14.73
N LEU A 228 3.38 25.15 15.96
CA LEU A 228 3.37 25.92 17.21
C LEU A 228 4.80 26.30 17.63
N VAL A 229 5.44 27.18 16.86
CA VAL A 229 6.85 27.57 17.04
C VAL A 229 7.14 28.09 18.44
N ASP A 230 6.32 29.02 18.96
CA ASP A 230 6.55 29.63 20.27
C ASP A 230 6.51 28.61 21.41
N LYS A 231 5.55 27.68 21.37
CA LYS A 231 5.44 26.59 22.36
C LYS A 231 6.62 25.63 22.26
N GLY A 232 7.06 25.29 21.05
CA GLY A 232 8.25 24.44 20.86
C GLY A 232 9.52 25.08 21.41
N TRP A 233 9.68 26.38 21.22
CA TRP A 233 10.80 27.15 21.77
C TRP A 233 10.77 27.18 23.30
N GLU A 234 9.61 27.45 23.89
CA GLU A 234 9.40 27.43 25.34
C GLU A 234 9.78 26.07 25.94
N ILE A 235 9.37 24.96 25.31
CA ILE A 235 9.72 23.61 25.76
C ILE A 235 11.23 23.40 25.67
N PHE A 236 11.86 23.76 24.56
CA PHE A 236 13.30 23.58 24.37
C PHE A 236 14.13 24.37 25.39
N GLU A 237 13.77 25.63 25.66
CA GLU A 237 14.47 26.47 26.65
C GLU A 237 14.23 26.00 28.09
N SER A 238 13.01 25.54 28.41
CA SER A 238 12.68 25.04 29.75
C SER A 238 13.52 23.82 30.15
N MET A 239 14.02 23.05 29.18
CA MET A 239 14.88 21.89 29.44
C MET A 239 16.09 22.25 30.30
N GLU A 240 16.83 23.28 29.88
CA GLU A 240 18.05 23.69 30.61
C GLU A 240 17.72 24.63 31.77
N ARG A 241 16.80 25.58 31.55
CA ARG A 241 16.45 26.61 32.54
C ARG A 241 15.74 26.04 33.77
N ASP A 242 14.76 25.16 33.56
CA ASP A 242 13.83 24.73 34.61
C ASP A 242 14.09 23.29 35.06
N TYR A 243 14.68 22.44 34.20
CA TYR A 243 14.80 20.99 34.44
C TYR A 243 16.24 20.45 34.51
N SER A 244 17.26 21.31 34.36
CA SER A 244 18.67 20.89 34.31
C SER A 244 18.97 19.80 33.26
N LEU A 245 18.15 19.71 32.22
CA LEU A 245 18.31 18.79 31.09
C LEU A 245 19.03 19.50 29.96
N LYS A 246 20.25 19.05 29.65
CA LYS A 246 20.98 19.55 28.48
C LYS A 246 20.33 19.06 27.18
N PRO A 247 20.01 19.95 26.23
CA PRO A 247 19.54 19.53 24.91
C PRO A 247 20.56 18.64 24.21
N ARG A 248 20.08 17.51 23.68
CA ARG A 248 20.84 16.56 22.87
C ARG A 248 20.53 16.75 21.39
N MET A 249 21.32 16.11 20.51
CA MET A 249 21.16 16.18 19.05
C MET A 249 19.72 15.93 18.57
N GLU A 250 18.98 15.03 19.21
CA GLU A 250 17.58 14.75 18.84
C GLU A 250 16.67 15.98 19.04
N HIS A 251 16.93 16.79 20.07
CA HIS A 251 16.17 18.01 20.33
C HIS A 251 16.50 19.10 19.31
N TYR A 252 17.79 19.26 18.97
CA TYR A 252 18.21 20.19 17.93
C TYR A 252 17.59 19.82 16.57
N ALA A 253 17.55 18.53 16.22
CA ALA A 253 16.89 18.05 15.00
C ALA A 253 15.39 18.38 15.00
N CYS A 254 14.70 18.17 16.12
CA CYS A 254 13.27 18.53 16.25
C CYS A 254 13.02 20.03 16.16
N MET A 255 13.92 20.87 16.70
CA MET A 255 13.82 22.33 16.58
C MET A 255 14.05 22.80 15.14
N VAL A 256 14.99 22.18 14.42
CA VAL A 256 15.21 22.45 13.00
C VAL A 256 13.99 22.03 12.17
N ASP A 257 13.41 20.86 12.43
CA ASP A 257 12.16 20.41 11.79
C ASP A 257 10.99 21.37 12.08
N LEU A 258 10.84 21.83 13.33
CA LEU A 258 9.81 22.81 13.74
C LEU A 258 9.93 24.14 12.97
N LEU A 259 11.12 24.74 12.98
CA LEU A 259 11.38 26.00 12.29
C LEU A 259 11.21 25.82 10.79
N GLY A 260 11.74 24.72 10.26
CA GLY A 260 11.73 24.39 8.85
C GLY A 260 10.33 24.18 8.28
N ARG A 261 9.51 23.33 8.90
CA ARG A 261 8.10 23.11 8.51
C ARG A 261 7.26 24.39 8.55
N SER A 262 7.57 25.28 9.49
CA SER A 262 6.90 26.57 9.64
C SER A 262 7.35 27.63 8.63
N GLY A 263 8.19 27.26 7.64
CA GLY A 263 8.70 28.14 6.59
C GLY A 263 9.82 29.08 7.04
N ARG A 264 10.37 28.88 8.25
CA ARG A 264 11.42 29.74 8.83
C ARG A 264 12.82 29.17 8.55
N ILE A 265 13.09 28.83 7.29
CA ILE A 265 14.32 28.13 6.86
C ILE A 265 15.59 28.88 7.28
N GLN A 266 15.63 30.20 7.06
CA GLN A 266 16.78 31.02 7.47
C GLN A 266 17.01 30.98 9.00
N GLN A 267 15.95 30.93 9.80
CA GLN A 267 16.08 30.83 11.25
C GLN A 267 16.57 29.43 11.66
N ALA A 268 16.14 28.37 10.97
CA ALA A 268 16.65 27.01 11.17
C ALA A 268 18.15 26.92 10.86
N TRP A 269 18.60 27.56 9.77
CA TRP A 269 20.02 27.65 9.39
C TRP A 269 20.85 28.39 10.44
N GLU A 270 20.40 29.58 10.89
CA GLU A 270 21.09 30.34 11.93
C GLU A 270 21.08 29.63 13.29
N PHE A 271 20.04 28.85 13.58
CA PHE A 271 19.99 28.01 14.77
C PHE A 271 21.06 26.90 14.73
N ILE A 272 21.23 26.24 13.58
CA ILE A 272 22.27 25.22 13.37
C ILE A 272 23.68 25.79 13.60
N LYS A 273 23.95 27.01 13.10
CA LYS A 273 25.24 27.68 13.32
C LYS A 273 25.55 27.97 14.79
N LYS A 274 24.52 28.14 15.62
CA LYS A 274 24.65 28.44 17.05
C LYS A 274 24.69 27.19 17.94
N MET A 275 24.61 26.00 17.35
CA MET A 275 24.68 24.75 18.11
C MET A 275 26.03 24.63 18.84
N PRO A 276 26.03 24.13 20.10
CA PRO A 276 27.26 23.99 20.90
C PRO A 276 28.18 22.88 20.36
N GLU A 277 27.62 21.92 19.64
CA GLU A 277 28.32 20.78 19.06
C GLU A 277 28.00 20.69 17.56
N LYS A 278 28.91 20.06 16.80
CA LYS A 278 28.72 19.91 15.34
C LYS A 278 27.44 19.12 15.04
N PRO A 279 26.61 19.55 14.08
CA PRO A 279 25.36 18.86 13.80
C PRO A 279 25.61 17.47 13.23
N ASN A 280 24.74 16.52 13.60
CA ASN A 280 24.80 15.14 13.11
C ASN A 280 23.91 14.94 11.88
N SER A 281 23.83 13.71 11.38
CA SER A 281 23.03 13.38 10.19
C SER A 281 21.54 13.74 10.32
N ASP A 282 20.99 13.65 11.54
CA ASP A 282 19.55 13.83 11.77
C ASP A 282 19.16 15.31 11.67
N VAL A 283 20.02 16.20 12.16
CA VAL A 283 19.82 17.66 12.09
C VAL A 283 19.86 18.15 10.63
N TRP A 284 20.86 17.70 9.87
CA TRP A 284 20.97 18.07 8.45
C TRP A 284 19.85 17.47 7.60
N ALA A 285 19.42 16.23 7.89
CA ALA A 285 18.26 15.63 7.22
C ALA A 285 16.96 16.40 7.49
N ALA A 286 16.75 16.88 8.72
CA ALA A 286 15.60 17.70 9.07
C ALA A 286 15.59 19.05 8.33
N LEU A 287 16.75 19.71 8.24
CA LEU A 287 16.90 20.95 7.48
C LEU A 287 16.66 20.72 5.99
N LEU A 288 17.29 19.71 5.40
CA LEU A 288 17.16 19.37 3.99
C LEU A 288 15.70 19.09 3.61
N SER A 289 15.01 18.26 4.41
CA SER A 289 13.58 17.97 4.21
C SER A 289 12.72 19.23 4.24
N SER A 290 13.05 20.17 5.13
CA SER A 290 12.34 21.45 5.25
C SER A 290 12.62 22.41 4.10
N CYS A 291 13.86 22.48 3.61
CA CYS A 291 14.23 23.30 2.47
C CYS A 291 13.53 22.80 1.21
N THR A 292 13.43 21.49 1.02
CA THR A 292 12.68 20.89 -0.08
C THR A 292 11.19 21.21 -0.01
N LEU A 293 10.59 21.12 1.18
CA LEU A 293 9.17 21.45 1.39
C LEU A 293 8.84 22.90 0.97
N HIS A 294 9.76 23.84 1.18
CA HIS A 294 9.55 25.28 0.92
C HIS A 294 10.26 25.80 -0.34
N GLY A 295 10.96 24.92 -1.08
CA GLY A 295 11.65 25.27 -2.34
C GLY A 295 12.91 26.14 -2.17
N ASP A 296 13.58 26.10 -1.02
CA ASP A 296 14.82 26.87 -0.77
C ASP A 296 16.05 26.09 -1.24
N LEU A 297 16.39 26.26 -2.53
CA LEU A 297 17.44 25.48 -3.20
C LEU A 297 18.86 25.79 -2.69
N GLU A 298 19.11 27.01 -2.21
CA GLU A 298 20.44 27.44 -1.75
C GLU A 298 20.81 26.72 -0.44
N ILE A 299 19.92 26.79 0.56
CA ILE A 299 20.16 26.13 1.85
C ILE A 299 20.04 24.61 1.72
N ALA A 300 19.19 24.11 0.84
CA ALA A 300 19.10 22.67 0.54
C ALA A 300 20.43 22.10 0.04
N SER A 301 21.09 22.78 -0.90
CA SER A 301 22.40 22.34 -1.42
C SER A 301 23.46 22.30 -0.32
N MET A 302 23.51 23.34 0.52
CA MET A 302 24.47 23.41 1.62
C MET A 302 24.24 22.31 2.68
N ALA A 303 22.97 22.05 3.02
CA ALA A 303 22.61 20.99 3.95
C ALA A 303 22.93 19.58 3.40
N ALA A 304 22.75 19.38 2.09
CA ALA A 304 23.10 18.15 1.40
C ALA A 304 24.62 17.88 1.43
N ASP A 305 25.43 18.91 1.16
CA ASP A 305 26.90 18.82 1.20
C ASP A 305 27.42 18.45 2.60
N GLU A 306 26.89 19.09 3.64
CA GLU A 306 27.24 18.79 5.04
C GLU A 306 26.81 17.37 5.44
N LEU A 307 25.60 16.94 5.06
CA LEU A 307 25.13 15.58 5.30
C LEU A 307 26.01 14.54 4.61
N PHE A 308 26.45 14.83 3.40
CA PHE A 308 27.34 13.97 2.61
C PHE A 308 28.72 13.80 3.26
N GLN A 309 29.30 14.88 3.79
CA GLN A 309 30.58 14.84 4.51
C GLN A 309 30.50 14.04 5.82
N LEU A 310 29.36 14.08 6.51
CA LEU A 310 29.16 13.35 7.78
C LEU A 310 28.88 11.86 7.59
N CYS A 311 28.38 11.44 6.43
CA CYS A 311 28.01 10.06 6.15
C CYS A 311 29.20 9.10 5.96
N THR A 312 30.42 9.46 6.36
CA THR A 312 31.66 8.68 6.15
C THR A 312 31.62 7.24 6.68
N ASN A 313 30.71 6.90 7.61
CA ASN A 313 30.45 5.51 8.07
C ASN A 313 28.94 5.19 8.27
N GLY A 314 28.02 5.88 7.58
CA GLY A 314 26.61 6.04 8.01
C GLY A 314 25.57 5.01 7.52
N ARG A 315 24.46 4.93 8.28
CA ARG A 315 23.29 4.04 8.15
C ARG A 315 22.56 4.15 6.78
N PRO A 316 21.94 3.07 6.24
CA PRO A 316 21.23 3.09 4.96
C PRO A 316 20.14 4.17 4.83
N GLY A 317 19.45 4.52 5.92
CA GLY A 317 18.36 5.49 5.91
C GLY A 317 18.78 6.93 5.55
N SER A 318 19.98 7.35 5.94
CA SER A 318 20.47 8.72 5.69
C SER A 318 20.79 8.97 4.21
N TYR A 319 21.31 7.97 3.51
CA TYR A 319 21.57 8.05 2.07
C TYR A 319 20.28 8.03 1.25
N VAL A 320 19.27 7.28 1.71
CA VAL A 320 17.96 7.24 1.05
C VAL A 320 17.25 8.58 1.20
N ALA A 321 17.21 9.15 2.42
CA ALA A 321 16.62 10.46 2.65
C ALA A 321 17.32 11.58 1.84
N LEU A 322 18.66 11.55 1.75
CA LEU A 322 19.43 12.47 0.91
C LEU A 322 19.14 12.27 -0.58
N SER A 323 19.08 11.01 -1.05
CA SER A 323 18.74 10.68 -2.44
C SER A 323 17.33 11.13 -2.82
N ASP A 324 16.36 10.98 -1.92
CA ASP A 324 14.96 11.36 -2.18
C ASP A 324 14.81 12.88 -2.18
N ALA A 325 15.46 13.59 -1.25
CA ALA A 325 15.44 15.05 -1.21
C ALA A 325 16.16 15.70 -2.40
N LEU A 326 17.29 15.15 -2.86
CA LEU A 326 17.98 15.62 -4.07
C LEU A 326 17.16 15.38 -5.34
N ALA A 327 16.39 14.29 -5.38
CA ALA A 327 15.48 14.00 -6.48
C ALA A 327 14.31 15.00 -6.53
N GLU A 328 13.77 15.39 -5.37
CA GLU A 328 12.70 16.39 -5.26
C GLU A 328 13.12 17.79 -5.74
N VAL A 329 14.40 18.17 -5.57
CA VAL A 329 14.95 19.44 -6.10
C VAL A 329 15.51 19.32 -7.54
N GLY A 330 15.38 18.15 -8.18
CA GLY A 330 15.81 17.91 -9.56
C GLY A 330 17.32 17.75 -9.76
N MET A 331 18.10 17.58 -8.68
CA MET A 331 19.56 17.41 -8.71
C MET A 331 19.97 15.94 -8.96
N TRP A 332 19.61 15.41 -10.13
CA TRP A 332 19.77 13.99 -10.47
C TRP A 332 21.22 13.51 -10.54
N ASP A 333 22.18 14.39 -10.86
CA ASP A 333 23.61 14.04 -10.86
C ASP A 333 24.08 13.69 -9.44
N SER A 334 23.69 14.50 -8.45
CA SER A 334 23.98 14.25 -7.03
C SER A 334 23.22 13.03 -6.49
N VAL A 335 22.01 12.76 -6.97
CA VAL A 335 21.27 11.51 -6.65
C VAL A 335 22.06 10.28 -7.12
N ASN A 336 22.59 10.33 -8.34
CA ASN A 336 23.40 9.25 -8.89
C ASN A 336 24.70 9.06 -8.10
N GLU A 337 25.37 10.14 -7.71
CA GLU A 337 26.56 10.09 -6.84
C GLU A 337 26.26 9.44 -5.48
N VAL A 338 25.15 9.82 -4.83
CA VAL A 338 24.71 9.22 -3.56
C VAL A 338 24.46 7.72 -3.71
N ARG A 339 23.80 7.29 -4.79
CA ARG A 339 23.52 5.87 -5.08
C ARG A 339 24.78 5.07 -5.40
N GLU A 340 25.73 5.65 -6.14
CA GLU A 340 27.04 5.04 -6.40
C GLU A 340 27.87 4.92 -5.12
N LEU A 341 27.81 5.92 -4.24
CA LEU A 341 28.47 5.85 -2.93
C LEU A 341 27.88 4.78 -2.01
N MET A 342 26.56 4.60 -2.01
CA MET A 342 25.92 3.49 -1.29
C MET A 342 26.42 2.13 -1.79
N LYS A 343 26.57 1.98 -3.12
CA LYS A 343 27.12 0.76 -3.74
C LYS A 343 28.59 0.54 -3.36
N LEU A 344 29.42 1.57 -3.50
CA LEU A 344 30.85 1.54 -3.15
C LEU A 344 31.09 1.20 -1.69
N ARG A 345 30.19 1.63 -0.79
CA ARG A 345 30.27 1.40 0.66
C ARG A 345 29.55 0.14 1.12
N GLY A 346 28.93 -0.64 0.22
CA GLY A 346 28.24 -1.89 0.55
C GLY A 346 27.00 -1.70 1.45
N ILE A 347 26.38 -0.52 1.41
CA ILE A 347 25.25 -0.17 2.27
C ILE A 347 23.96 -0.69 1.61
N SER A 348 23.27 -1.62 2.28
CA SER A 348 22.04 -2.24 1.77
C SER A 348 20.87 -2.07 2.75
N LYS A 349 19.64 -2.00 2.21
CA LYS A 349 18.39 -1.81 2.97
C LYS A 349 17.92 -3.16 3.55
N ASP A 350 17.78 -3.24 4.87
CA ASP A 350 16.98 -4.30 5.51
C ASP A 350 15.50 -3.93 5.43
N THR A 351 14.70 -4.76 4.76
CA THR A 351 13.25 -4.57 4.66
C THR A 351 12.57 -5.04 5.95
N GLY A 352 11.94 -4.13 6.69
CA GLY A 352 11.04 -4.49 7.80
C GLY A 352 9.83 -5.28 7.29
N PHE A 353 9.50 -6.37 7.98
CA PHE A 353 8.41 -7.28 7.63
C PHE A 353 7.19 -7.04 8.53
N SER A 354 5.99 -7.03 7.95
CA SER A 354 4.75 -7.40 8.62
C SER A 354 4.22 -8.69 7.99
N TRP A 355 3.78 -9.63 8.83
CA TRP A 355 3.21 -10.92 8.43
C TRP A 355 1.70 -10.86 8.58
N THR A 356 0.97 -11.35 7.57
CA THR A 356 -0.39 -11.87 7.74
C THR A 356 -0.37 -13.31 7.24
N GLY A 357 -0.42 -14.26 8.18
CA GLY A 357 -0.48 -15.68 7.91
C GLY A 357 -1.92 -16.15 7.69
N THR A 358 -2.09 -17.08 6.75
CA THR A 358 -3.22 -18.02 6.68
C THR A 358 -2.69 -19.36 6.19
N ASP A 359 -2.59 -20.33 7.09
CA ASP A 359 -2.57 -21.79 6.83
C ASP A 359 -4.03 -22.27 7.04
N ASP A 360 -4.66 -23.25 6.38
CA ASP A 360 -4.25 -24.47 5.68
C ASP A 360 -5.36 -24.89 4.67
N VAL A 361 -5.01 -25.61 3.59
CA VAL A 361 -5.27 -27.06 3.36
C VAL A 361 -4.97 -27.44 1.88
N LEU A 362 -4.18 -28.52 1.76
CA LEU A 362 -3.58 -29.12 0.57
C LEU A 362 -4.54 -29.92 -0.35
N PHE A 363 -4.13 -29.95 -1.63
CA PHE A 363 -4.57 -30.78 -2.75
C PHE A 363 -4.08 -32.25 -2.71
N GLY A 364 -4.78 -33.11 -3.46
CA GLY A 364 -4.23 -34.30 -4.15
C GLY A 364 -5.36 -35.06 -4.88
N ASN A 365 -5.52 -35.05 -6.21
CA ASN A 365 -4.70 -35.46 -7.37
C ASN A 365 -5.11 -36.85 -7.94
N THR A 366 -5.36 -36.89 -9.26
CA THR A 366 -4.80 -37.79 -10.32
C THR A 366 -5.84 -38.04 -11.43
N MET A 367 -5.68 -37.45 -12.63
CA MET A 367 -4.99 -37.97 -13.83
C MET A 367 -5.70 -39.16 -14.52
N ASN A 368 -6.04 -39.02 -15.81
CA ASN A 368 -5.68 -40.02 -16.85
C ASN A 368 -6.09 -39.65 -18.31
N TYR A 369 -5.06 -39.63 -19.16
CA TYR A 369 -4.91 -40.07 -20.56
C TYR A 369 -5.65 -39.44 -21.77
N PHE A 370 -4.81 -38.87 -22.65
CA PHE A 370 -4.90 -38.78 -24.12
C PHE A 370 -4.99 -40.17 -24.80
N PRO A 371 -5.51 -40.29 -26.04
CA PRO A 371 -4.64 -40.30 -27.24
C PRO A 371 -5.25 -39.55 -28.46
N LEU A 372 -4.52 -38.70 -29.19
CA LEU A 372 -3.72 -38.95 -30.41
C LEU A 372 -4.49 -39.66 -31.55
N PHE A 373 -4.81 -38.95 -32.64
CA PHE A 373 -4.27 -39.20 -34.00
C PHE A 373 -4.82 -38.22 -35.07
N LEU A 374 -3.89 -37.80 -35.94
CA LEU A 374 -3.98 -37.24 -37.31
C LEU A 374 -5.35 -36.87 -37.92
N TYR A 375 -5.43 -35.68 -38.54
CA TYR A 375 -5.51 -35.58 -40.01
C TYR A 375 -5.00 -34.20 -40.48
N LEU A 376 -4.06 -34.27 -41.43
CA LEU A 376 -3.40 -33.18 -42.10
C LEU A 376 -4.04 -33.02 -43.50
N LEU A 377 -4.03 -31.79 -44.01
CA LEU A 377 -4.12 -31.36 -45.43
C LEU A 377 -5.51 -31.13 -46.05
N CYS A 378 -5.67 -29.90 -46.58
CA CYS A 378 -6.51 -29.41 -47.71
C CYS A 378 -7.18 -28.07 -47.32
N PHE A 379 -6.90 -26.86 -47.79
CA PHE A 379 -6.64 -26.28 -49.13
C PHE A 379 -6.32 -24.76 -48.93
N PRO A 380 -5.99 -23.94 -49.95
CA PRO A 380 -4.71 -23.26 -50.15
C PRO A 380 -4.72 -21.73 -49.85
N CYS A 381 -3.52 -21.15 -49.97
CA CYS A 381 -3.20 -19.72 -50.08
C CYS A 381 -4.34 -18.83 -50.57
N VAL A 382 -4.84 -17.98 -49.67
CA VAL A 382 -5.29 -16.63 -50.03
C VAL A 382 -4.28 -15.68 -49.41
N TYR A 383 -3.58 -14.95 -50.26
CA TYR A 383 -2.81 -13.77 -49.88
C TYR A 383 -3.79 -12.74 -49.31
N ALA A 384 -4.02 -12.79 -48.00
CA ALA A 384 -4.49 -11.63 -47.26
C ALA A 384 -3.24 -10.86 -46.85
N LEU A 385 -3.15 -9.61 -47.31
CA LEU A 385 -2.27 -8.61 -46.71
C LEU A 385 -2.39 -8.76 -45.19
N SER A 386 -1.33 -9.23 -44.54
CA SER A 386 -1.28 -9.21 -43.09
C SER A 386 -1.26 -7.75 -42.70
N ASP A 387 -2.43 -7.21 -42.34
CA ASP A 387 -2.51 -6.03 -41.48
C ASP A 387 -1.55 -6.29 -40.33
N VAL A 388 -0.48 -5.53 -40.26
CA VAL A 388 0.48 -5.62 -39.16
C VAL A 388 -0.25 -5.08 -37.94
N LYS A 389 -1.06 -5.92 -37.28
CA LYS A 389 -1.68 -5.57 -36.00
C LYS A 389 -0.56 -5.19 -35.05
N GLN A 390 -0.63 -3.99 -34.48
CA GLN A 390 0.24 -3.57 -33.37
C GLN A 390 0.24 -4.67 -32.30
N HIS A 391 1.40 -5.24 -32.00
CA HIS A 391 1.53 -6.33 -31.03
C HIS A 391 2.14 -5.80 -29.73
N TYR A 392 1.37 -5.88 -28.64
CA TYR A 392 1.85 -5.55 -27.30
C TYR A 392 2.28 -6.82 -26.56
N GLU A 393 3.43 -6.77 -25.89
CA GLU A 393 3.94 -7.89 -25.07
C GLU A 393 3.43 -7.85 -23.62
N ALA A 394 2.93 -6.69 -23.18
CA ALA A 394 2.43 -6.46 -21.82
C ALA A 394 1.49 -5.25 -21.73
N ILE A 395 0.61 -5.24 -20.72
CA ILE A 395 -0.24 -4.09 -20.36
C ILE A 395 0.08 -3.62 -18.94
N TYR A 396 0.41 -2.34 -18.80
CA TYR A 396 0.54 -1.68 -17.50
C TYR A 396 -0.60 -0.66 -17.33
N SER A 397 -1.44 -0.87 -16.32
CA SER A 397 -2.67 -0.06 -16.16
C SER A 397 -2.64 0.71 -14.85
N PHE A 398 -3.02 1.98 -14.89
CA PHE A 398 -3.17 2.91 -13.76
C PHE A 398 -4.56 3.51 -13.84
N GLY A 399 -5.18 3.86 -12.71
CA GLY A 399 -6.55 4.35 -12.74
C GLY A 399 -7.29 4.24 -11.41
N ASP A 400 -8.59 4.46 -11.49
CA ASP A 400 -9.52 4.30 -10.38
C ASP A 400 -10.33 2.99 -10.48
N SER A 401 -11.56 3.00 -9.95
CA SER A 401 -12.46 1.84 -9.93
C SER A 401 -12.90 1.36 -11.31
N LEU A 402 -12.77 2.19 -12.35
CA LEU A 402 -13.07 1.80 -13.74
C LEU A 402 -12.00 0.88 -14.34
N ALA A 403 -10.80 0.84 -13.73
CA ALA A 403 -9.67 0.03 -14.19
C ALA A 403 -9.16 -0.96 -13.13
N ASP A 404 -9.59 -0.88 -11.87
CA ASP A 404 -9.11 -1.73 -10.78
C ASP A 404 -9.49 -3.22 -10.98
N THR A 405 -8.47 -4.07 -11.07
CA THR A 405 -8.62 -5.52 -11.22
C THR A 405 -8.54 -6.30 -9.90
N GLY A 406 -8.54 -5.59 -8.75
CA GLY A 406 -8.61 -6.16 -7.40
C GLY A 406 -7.58 -5.64 -6.40
N ASN A 407 -6.88 -4.53 -6.67
CA ASN A 407 -5.96 -3.90 -5.72
C ASN A 407 -6.70 -3.31 -4.52
N PHE A 408 -7.88 -2.70 -4.69
CA PHE A 408 -8.62 -2.10 -3.57
C PHE A 408 -8.91 -3.10 -2.43
N LEU A 409 -9.32 -4.33 -2.78
CA LEU A 409 -9.54 -5.38 -1.79
C LEU A 409 -8.26 -5.84 -1.07
N ARG A 410 -7.10 -5.56 -1.66
CA ARG A 410 -5.77 -5.98 -1.19
C ARG A 410 -4.99 -4.85 -0.52
N SER A 411 -5.37 -3.58 -0.72
CA SER A 411 -4.70 -2.43 -0.11
C SER A 411 -5.09 -2.22 1.36
N GLY A 412 -6.08 -2.97 1.86
CA GLY A 412 -6.59 -2.82 3.23
C GLY A 412 -7.61 -1.69 3.37
N ALA A 413 -8.11 -1.13 2.26
CA ALA A 413 -9.14 -0.12 2.25
C ALA A 413 -10.50 -0.70 2.71
N LEU A 414 -10.87 -0.46 3.98
CA LEU A 414 -12.13 -0.93 4.59
C LEU A 414 -13.38 -0.15 4.14
N ALA A 415 -13.25 0.81 3.22
CA ALA A 415 -14.34 1.73 2.88
C ALA A 415 -15.46 1.11 2.03
N PHE A 416 -15.29 -0.09 1.45
CA PHE A 416 -16.25 -0.67 0.51
C PHE A 416 -16.19 -2.21 0.41
N PRO A 417 -16.55 -2.98 1.46
CA PRO A 417 -16.41 -4.45 1.44
C PRO A 417 -17.38 -5.16 0.49
N THR A 418 -18.31 -4.45 -0.14
CA THR A 418 -19.35 -5.08 -0.99
C THR A 418 -18.83 -5.57 -2.32
N ILE A 419 -17.76 -4.97 -2.87
CA ILE A 419 -17.13 -5.45 -4.11
C ILE A 419 -16.39 -6.79 -3.93
N ALA A 420 -16.20 -7.22 -2.66
CA ALA A 420 -15.68 -8.55 -2.31
C ALA A 420 -16.76 -9.64 -2.27
N LYS A 421 -18.01 -9.32 -2.62
CA LYS A 421 -19.16 -10.24 -2.56
C LYS A 421 -19.90 -10.24 -3.88
N LEU A 422 -20.62 -11.34 -4.15
CA LEU A 422 -21.61 -11.37 -5.23
C LEU A 422 -22.62 -10.24 -5.00
N PRO A 423 -23.11 -9.57 -6.07
CA PRO A 423 -23.06 -10.00 -7.47
C PRO A 423 -21.83 -9.51 -8.28
N TYR A 424 -20.83 -8.87 -7.65
CA TYR A 424 -19.64 -8.45 -8.37
C TYR A 424 -18.88 -9.66 -8.93
N GLY A 425 -18.52 -9.60 -10.22
CA GLY A 425 -17.85 -10.70 -10.94
C GLY A 425 -18.74 -11.87 -11.38
N GLU A 426 -20.06 -11.83 -11.15
CA GLU A 426 -20.97 -12.95 -11.40
C GLU A 426 -21.07 -13.41 -12.86
N THR A 427 -20.87 -12.53 -13.84
CA THR A 427 -21.12 -12.85 -15.27
C THR A 427 -20.00 -13.66 -15.88
N PHE A 428 -18.75 -13.21 -15.74
CA PHE A 428 -17.60 -13.88 -16.36
C PHE A 428 -16.80 -14.74 -15.37
N PHE A 429 -16.52 -14.22 -14.17
CA PHE A 429 -15.63 -14.89 -13.21
C PHE A 429 -16.37 -15.91 -12.34
N GLN A 430 -17.69 -15.74 -12.16
CA GLN A 430 -18.52 -16.54 -11.24
C GLN A 430 -18.09 -16.43 -9.77
N HIS A 431 -17.25 -15.44 -9.44
CA HIS A 431 -16.84 -15.07 -8.10
C HIS A 431 -16.33 -13.62 -8.08
N PRO A 432 -16.33 -12.94 -6.92
CA PRO A 432 -15.82 -11.58 -6.80
C PRO A 432 -14.30 -11.52 -6.97
N THR A 433 -13.83 -10.68 -7.89
CA THR A 433 -12.38 -10.44 -8.09
C THR A 433 -11.91 -9.10 -7.53
N GLY A 434 -12.82 -8.25 -7.04
CA GLY A 434 -12.55 -6.86 -6.70
C GLY A 434 -12.70 -5.86 -7.85
N ARG A 435 -13.16 -6.30 -9.04
CA ARG A 435 -13.58 -5.40 -10.12
C ARG A 435 -14.92 -4.77 -9.76
N CYS A 436 -15.07 -3.46 -9.98
CA CYS A 436 -16.32 -2.74 -9.76
C CYS A 436 -17.32 -2.94 -10.92
N SER A 437 -17.59 -4.21 -11.27
CA SER A 437 -18.49 -4.62 -12.36
C SER A 437 -19.08 -6.00 -12.09
N ASN A 438 -20.13 -6.39 -12.80
CA ASN A 438 -20.61 -7.78 -12.85
C ASN A 438 -19.62 -8.74 -13.53
N GLY A 439 -18.53 -8.24 -14.13
CA GLY A 439 -17.48 -9.09 -14.66
C GLY A 439 -16.29 -8.29 -15.19
N ARG A 440 -15.97 -8.43 -16.48
CA ARG A 440 -14.79 -7.82 -17.12
C ARG A 440 -14.88 -6.29 -17.24
N LEU A 441 -13.73 -5.63 -17.21
CA LEU A 441 -13.51 -4.19 -17.45
C LEU A 441 -12.90 -3.96 -18.84
N VAL A 442 -12.78 -2.69 -19.27
CA VAL A 442 -12.16 -2.35 -20.58
C VAL A 442 -10.74 -2.91 -20.70
N VAL A 443 -9.94 -2.86 -19.62
CA VAL A 443 -8.57 -3.41 -19.61
C VAL A 443 -8.53 -4.91 -19.88
N ASP A 444 -9.56 -5.66 -19.49
CA ASP A 444 -9.64 -7.11 -19.72
C ASP A 444 -9.92 -7.41 -21.19
N PHE A 445 -10.82 -6.64 -21.82
CA PHE A 445 -11.11 -6.77 -23.26
C PHE A 445 -9.93 -6.32 -24.14
N LEU A 446 -9.18 -5.31 -23.70
CA LEU A 446 -7.93 -4.93 -24.38
C LEU A 446 -6.89 -6.06 -24.28
N ALA A 447 -6.72 -6.67 -23.10
CA ALA A 447 -5.81 -7.82 -22.95
C ALA A 447 -6.23 -8.98 -23.84
N GLU A 448 -7.52 -9.30 -23.90
CA GLU A 448 -8.08 -10.36 -24.75
C GLU A 448 -7.80 -10.12 -26.24
N GLU A 449 -8.05 -8.90 -26.76
CA GLU A 449 -7.80 -8.58 -28.18
C GLU A 449 -6.32 -8.68 -28.55
N PHE A 450 -5.42 -8.29 -27.65
CA PHE A 450 -3.97 -8.38 -27.89
C PHE A 450 -3.39 -9.77 -27.58
N GLY A 451 -4.22 -10.75 -27.23
CA GLY A 451 -3.79 -12.11 -26.93
C GLY A 451 -2.97 -12.24 -25.63
N LEU A 452 -3.17 -11.30 -24.70
CA LEU A 452 -2.51 -11.26 -23.40
C LEU A 452 -3.40 -11.90 -22.31
N PRO A 453 -2.81 -12.49 -21.25
CA PRO A 453 -3.57 -12.90 -20.09
C PRO A 453 -4.22 -11.69 -19.41
N LEU A 454 -5.29 -11.94 -18.64
CA LEU A 454 -5.91 -10.90 -17.82
C LEU A 454 -4.87 -10.26 -16.90
N VAL A 455 -4.89 -8.93 -16.85
CA VAL A 455 -3.87 -8.15 -16.15
C VAL A 455 -4.05 -8.31 -14.63
N PRO A 456 -3.07 -8.89 -13.90
CA PRO A 456 -3.23 -9.12 -12.48
C PRO A 456 -3.08 -7.81 -11.69
N PRO A 457 -3.81 -7.65 -10.56
CA PRO A 457 -3.59 -6.52 -9.66
C PRO A 457 -2.21 -6.65 -9.00
N TYR A 458 -1.47 -5.54 -8.94
CA TYR A 458 -0.12 -5.47 -8.38
C TYR A 458 0.00 -6.09 -6.99
N LEU A 459 -0.96 -5.79 -6.11
CA LEU A 459 -0.97 -6.29 -4.73
C LEU A 459 -1.29 -7.79 -4.61
N SER A 460 -1.63 -8.47 -5.71
CA SER A 460 -1.76 -9.94 -5.73
C SER A 460 -0.45 -10.67 -6.03
N LEU A 461 0.57 -9.96 -6.52
CA LEU A 461 1.83 -10.58 -6.92
C LEU A 461 2.63 -10.99 -5.66
N PRO A 462 3.00 -12.27 -5.52
CA PRO A 462 3.94 -12.72 -4.51
C PRO A 462 5.26 -11.96 -4.59
N LYS A 463 5.88 -11.69 -3.44
CA LYS A 463 7.15 -10.95 -3.37
C LYS A 463 8.22 -11.60 -4.26
N GLY A 464 8.74 -10.83 -5.21
CA GLY A 464 9.78 -11.26 -6.15
C GLY A 464 9.27 -12.01 -7.38
N GLN A 465 7.95 -12.23 -7.51
CA GLN A 465 7.39 -12.84 -8.72
C GLN A 465 7.22 -11.79 -9.82
N ARG A 466 7.70 -12.13 -11.01
CA ARG A 466 7.63 -11.27 -12.20
C ARG A 466 6.29 -11.47 -12.89
N ALA A 467 5.72 -10.38 -13.41
CA ALA A 467 4.52 -10.40 -14.24
C ALA A 467 4.93 -10.07 -15.69
N PRO A 468 5.32 -11.07 -16.49
CA PRO A 468 5.95 -10.87 -17.80
C PRO A 468 4.99 -10.31 -18.87
N HIS A 469 3.68 -10.25 -18.58
CA HIS A 469 2.63 -9.71 -19.47
C HIS A 469 2.00 -8.43 -18.89
N GLY A 470 2.65 -7.81 -17.91
CA GLY A 470 2.21 -6.55 -17.31
C GLY A 470 1.38 -6.71 -16.04
N VAL A 471 1.03 -5.57 -15.45
CA VAL A 471 0.44 -5.44 -14.12
C VAL A 471 -0.53 -4.27 -14.06
N ASN A 472 -1.60 -4.41 -13.30
CA ASN A 472 -2.55 -3.35 -13.02
C ASN A 472 -2.28 -2.74 -11.63
N PHE A 473 -2.07 -1.43 -11.59
CA PHE A 473 -1.84 -0.61 -10.40
C PHE A 473 -3.06 0.24 -10.01
N ALA A 474 -4.14 0.23 -10.81
CA ALA A 474 -5.35 0.99 -10.53
C ALA A 474 -5.99 0.55 -9.21
N VAL A 475 -6.64 1.48 -8.51
CA VAL A 475 -7.30 1.23 -7.22
C VAL A 475 -8.65 1.93 -7.17
N ALA A 476 -9.69 1.20 -6.77
CA ALA A 476 -11.02 1.78 -6.61
C ALA A 476 -11.04 3.00 -5.68
N GLY A 477 -11.68 4.08 -6.14
CA GLY A 477 -11.76 5.35 -5.41
C GLY A 477 -10.49 6.22 -5.43
N ALA A 478 -9.45 5.81 -6.16
CA ALA A 478 -8.23 6.60 -6.30
C ALA A 478 -8.49 7.97 -6.93
N THR A 479 -7.73 8.97 -6.48
CA THR A 479 -7.71 10.33 -7.03
C THR A 479 -6.46 10.56 -7.88
N ALA A 480 -6.56 11.46 -8.85
CA ALA A 480 -5.39 11.95 -9.56
C ALA A 480 -4.51 12.81 -8.64
N LEU A 481 -5.15 13.65 -7.83
CA LEU A 481 -4.50 14.52 -6.85
C LEU A 481 -4.27 13.81 -5.51
N ASN A 482 -3.49 14.43 -4.61
CA ASN A 482 -3.26 13.88 -3.29
C ASN A 482 -4.56 13.85 -2.46
N PRO A 483 -4.95 12.70 -1.87
CA PRO A 483 -6.18 12.54 -1.09
C PRO A 483 -6.29 13.51 0.09
N ILE A 484 -5.15 13.99 0.62
CA ILE A 484 -5.10 14.97 1.71
C ILE A 484 -5.83 16.27 1.35
N LEU A 485 -5.81 16.69 0.08
CA LEU A 485 -6.49 17.91 -0.38
C LEU A 485 -8.02 17.84 -0.21
N PHE A 486 -8.56 16.64 -0.01
CA PHE A 486 -9.99 16.42 0.12
C PHE A 486 -10.45 16.21 1.56
N ARG A 487 -9.55 16.15 2.54
CA ARG A 487 -9.88 15.90 3.96
C ARG A 487 -10.83 16.93 4.57
N ASP A 488 -10.79 18.18 4.11
CA ASP A 488 -11.64 19.24 4.63
C ASP A 488 -13.07 19.20 4.04
N TYR A 489 -13.21 18.69 2.80
CA TYR A 489 -14.51 18.55 2.14
C TYR A 489 -15.26 17.29 2.59
N THR A 490 -14.53 16.31 3.13
CA THR A 490 -15.03 14.97 3.43
C THR A 490 -15.68 14.83 4.81
N GLN A 491 -16.06 15.94 5.47
CA GLN A 491 -16.77 15.93 6.77
C GLN A 491 -18.03 15.03 6.79
N ARG A 492 -18.52 14.58 5.62
CA ARG A 492 -19.55 13.52 5.48
C ARG A 492 -19.21 12.38 4.49
N SER A 493 -18.11 12.43 3.74
CA SER A 493 -17.80 11.44 2.68
C SER A 493 -16.45 10.78 2.91
N VAL A 494 -16.43 9.54 3.40
CA VAL A 494 -15.21 8.75 3.59
C VAL A 494 -14.36 8.76 2.31
N LEU A 495 -13.09 9.21 2.38
CA LEU A 495 -12.12 8.95 1.31
C LEU A 495 -11.98 7.44 1.19
N TRP A 496 -12.31 6.89 0.01
CA TRP A 496 -12.38 5.44 -0.16
C TRP A 496 -11.00 4.77 -0.11
N THR A 497 -9.96 5.46 -0.57
CA THR A 497 -8.58 4.99 -0.50
C THR A 497 -7.60 6.17 -0.41
N ASN A 498 -6.38 5.90 0.07
CA ASN A 498 -5.24 6.80 -0.02
C ASN A 498 -4.32 6.47 -1.22
N ASP A 499 -4.67 5.48 -2.05
CA ASP A 499 -3.86 4.97 -3.16
C ASP A 499 -4.02 5.84 -4.43
N SER A 500 -3.68 7.13 -4.34
CA SER A 500 -3.74 8.08 -5.46
C SER A 500 -2.82 7.69 -6.61
N LEU A 501 -2.96 8.37 -7.76
CA LEU A 501 -2.13 8.13 -8.95
C LEU A 501 -0.63 8.15 -8.62
N SER A 502 -0.17 9.06 -7.76
CA SER A 502 1.22 9.10 -7.28
C SER A 502 1.67 7.84 -6.53
N VAL A 503 0.78 7.21 -5.76
CA VAL A 503 1.06 5.95 -5.06
C VAL A 503 1.19 4.81 -6.07
N GLN A 504 0.29 4.75 -7.05
CA GLN A 504 0.32 3.76 -8.13
C GLN A 504 1.62 3.87 -8.96
N LEU A 505 2.08 5.09 -9.22
CA LEU A 505 3.37 5.36 -9.85
C LEU A 505 4.56 4.86 -9.00
N GLY A 506 4.51 5.01 -7.68
CA GLY A 506 5.51 4.43 -6.77
C GLY A 506 5.54 2.89 -6.79
N TRP A 507 4.38 2.25 -6.94
CA TRP A 507 4.29 0.80 -7.16
C TRP A 507 4.91 0.39 -8.49
N PHE A 508 4.70 1.16 -9.56
CA PHE A 508 5.37 0.92 -10.84
C PHE A 508 6.89 1.02 -10.73
N THR A 509 7.44 2.05 -10.06
CA THR A 509 8.89 2.17 -9.85
C THR A 509 9.46 0.97 -9.09
N SER A 510 8.73 0.47 -8.10
CA SER A 510 9.10 -0.73 -7.34
C SER A 510 9.07 -1.99 -8.21
N HIS A 511 8.03 -2.13 -9.04
CA HIS A 511 7.86 -3.25 -9.96
C HIS A 511 8.94 -3.26 -11.07
N LYS A 512 9.20 -2.11 -11.70
CA LYS A 512 10.27 -1.93 -12.69
C LYS A 512 11.62 -2.35 -12.12
N SER A 513 11.94 -1.92 -10.90
CA SER A 513 13.18 -2.28 -10.22
C SER A 513 13.34 -3.80 -10.04
N SER A 514 12.23 -4.52 -9.80
CA SER A 514 12.23 -5.99 -9.72
C SER A 514 12.38 -6.67 -11.08
N LEU A 515 11.78 -6.11 -12.14
CA LEU A 515 11.89 -6.63 -13.50
C LEU A 515 13.28 -6.43 -14.11
N CYS A 516 13.93 -5.29 -13.82
CA CYS A 516 15.10 -4.82 -14.55
C CYS A 516 16.42 -4.88 -13.74
N SER A 517 16.44 -5.59 -12.60
CA SER A 517 17.65 -5.76 -11.78
C SER A 517 18.63 -6.79 -12.38
N THR A 518 19.89 -6.37 -12.57
CA THR A 518 21.05 -7.15 -13.06
C THR A 518 21.57 -8.24 -12.11
N LYS A 519 20.90 -8.50 -10.97
CA LYS A 519 21.40 -9.42 -9.92
C LYS A 519 21.50 -10.91 -10.31
N GLN A 520 21.24 -11.30 -11.56
CA GLN A 520 21.24 -12.71 -11.99
C GLN A 520 22.17 -13.07 -13.17
N VAL A 521 23.23 -12.30 -13.44
CA VAL A 521 24.26 -12.71 -14.43
C VAL A 521 25.44 -13.50 -13.81
N VAL A 522 25.57 -13.54 -12.48
CA VAL A 522 26.73 -14.20 -11.82
C VAL A 522 26.61 -15.74 -11.74
N LEU A 523 25.44 -16.33 -11.96
CA LEU A 523 25.25 -17.79 -11.88
C LEU A 523 25.48 -18.51 -13.21
N LEU A 524 25.39 -17.84 -14.37
CA LEU A 524 25.55 -18.48 -15.68
C LEU A 524 26.99 -18.46 -16.22
N SER A 525 27.84 -17.55 -15.76
CA SER A 525 29.29 -17.58 -16.09
C SER A 525 30.03 -18.75 -15.40
N SER A 526 29.45 -19.31 -14.34
CA SER A 526 29.97 -20.48 -13.61
C SER A 526 29.67 -21.82 -14.30
N VAL A 527 28.68 -21.85 -15.22
CA VAL A 527 28.26 -23.07 -15.95
C VAL A 527 28.86 -23.13 -17.35
N GLY A 528 29.46 -22.04 -17.85
CA GLY A 528 30.15 -21.94 -19.14
C GLY A 528 31.45 -22.75 -19.29
N ARG A 529 31.72 -23.71 -18.39
CA ARG A 529 32.84 -24.67 -18.49
C ARG A 529 32.43 -26.11 -18.81
N ILE A 530 31.17 -26.35 -19.20
CA ILE A 530 30.73 -27.67 -19.68
C ILE A 530 30.43 -27.54 -21.18
N GLY A 531 31.17 -28.30 -21.98
CA GLY A 531 31.29 -28.13 -23.43
C GLY A 531 29.97 -28.20 -24.21
N PHE A 532 30.03 -27.66 -25.43
CA PHE A 532 28.96 -27.48 -26.43
C PHE A 532 28.22 -28.75 -26.91
N GLY A 533 28.29 -29.88 -26.20
CA GLY A 533 27.62 -31.14 -26.55
C GLY A 533 26.19 -31.30 -26.00
N SER A 534 25.72 -30.42 -25.11
CA SER A 534 24.54 -30.72 -24.27
C SER A 534 23.22 -30.09 -24.73
N LEU A 535 23.20 -29.19 -25.73
CA LEU A 535 21.95 -28.53 -26.17
C LEU A 535 20.92 -29.53 -26.76
N ALA A 536 21.38 -30.60 -27.39
CA ALA A 536 20.51 -31.65 -27.92
C ALA A 536 19.87 -32.54 -26.82
N PHE A 537 20.45 -32.57 -25.62
CA PHE A 537 19.94 -33.34 -24.48
C PHE A 537 18.77 -32.62 -23.80
N PHE A 538 18.82 -31.28 -23.69
CA PHE A 538 17.76 -30.49 -23.08
C PHE A 538 16.49 -30.36 -23.94
N ASN A 539 16.64 -30.35 -25.28
CA ASN A 539 15.50 -30.32 -26.20
C ASN A 539 14.65 -31.61 -26.15
N LYS A 540 15.21 -32.73 -25.68
CA LYS A 540 14.52 -34.03 -25.58
C LYS A 540 13.69 -34.20 -24.30
N LEU A 541 13.85 -33.32 -23.31
CA LEU A 541 13.21 -33.42 -21.99
C LEU A 541 12.02 -32.46 -21.79
N GLY A 542 11.63 -31.68 -22.82
CA GLY A 542 10.54 -30.71 -22.69
C GLY A 542 10.80 -29.59 -21.68
N LEU A 543 12.07 -29.33 -21.33
CA LEU A 543 12.47 -28.36 -20.31
C LEU A 543 12.67 -26.93 -20.84
N CYS A 544 12.42 -26.67 -22.13
CA CYS A 544 12.48 -25.30 -22.67
C CYS A 544 11.46 -24.36 -22.01
N ASP A 545 10.30 -24.87 -21.57
CA ASP A 545 9.29 -24.05 -20.89
C ASP A 545 9.71 -23.62 -19.47
N LEU A 546 10.67 -24.32 -18.85
CA LEU A 546 11.20 -23.96 -17.53
C LEU A 546 12.25 -22.83 -17.61
N PHE A 547 12.86 -22.62 -18.79
CA PHE A 547 13.85 -21.57 -19.01
C PHE A 547 13.26 -20.26 -19.56
N SER A 548 11.99 -20.26 -20.00
CA SER A 548 11.24 -19.06 -20.42
C SER A 548 10.94 -18.08 -19.26
N GLN A 549 11.18 -18.46 -18.01
CA GLN A 549 11.01 -17.59 -16.83
C GLN A 549 12.29 -16.85 -16.41
N ILE A 550 13.39 -17.03 -17.17
CA ILE A 550 14.58 -16.18 -17.02
C ILE A 550 14.22 -14.77 -17.50
N SER A 551 14.38 -13.79 -16.60
CA SER A 551 14.36 -12.34 -16.83
C SER A 551 14.21 -11.90 -18.30
N LYS A 552 13.05 -11.36 -18.71
CA LYS A 552 12.89 -10.71 -20.03
C LYS A 552 13.88 -9.56 -20.22
N CYS A 553 14.36 -8.97 -19.13
CA CYS A 553 15.33 -7.88 -19.12
C CYS A 553 16.65 -8.35 -18.48
N THR A 554 17.74 -8.47 -19.24
CA THR A 554 19.06 -8.82 -18.69
C THR A 554 19.91 -7.59 -18.37
N ASN A 555 19.55 -6.45 -18.96
CA ASN A 555 20.19 -5.15 -18.80
C ASN A 555 19.16 -4.01 -18.95
N ALA A 556 19.59 -2.75 -18.75
CA ALA A 556 18.72 -1.58 -18.84
C ALA A 556 18.12 -1.39 -20.25
N THR A 557 18.89 -1.70 -21.30
CA THR A 557 18.44 -1.60 -22.69
C THR A 557 17.32 -2.60 -23.01
N ASP A 558 17.40 -3.83 -22.50
CA ASP A 558 16.35 -4.82 -22.65
C ASP A 558 15.05 -4.38 -21.95
N CYS A 559 15.18 -3.74 -20.79
CA CYS A 559 14.04 -3.18 -20.05
C CYS A 559 13.34 -2.06 -20.82
N THR A 560 14.11 -1.11 -21.35
CA THR A 560 13.58 -0.05 -22.21
C THR A 560 12.92 -0.64 -23.46
N ASN A 561 13.54 -1.66 -24.08
CA ASN A 561 12.96 -2.31 -25.26
C ASN A 561 11.66 -3.07 -24.94
N PHE A 562 11.56 -3.67 -23.76
CA PHE A 562 10.34 -4.33 -23.32
C PHE A 562 9.19 -3.34 -23.09
N PHE A 563 9.45 -2.21 -22.41
CA PHE A 563 8.44 -1.17 -22.23
C PHE A 563 8.04 -0.47 -23.53
N LYS A 564 8.95 -0.39 -24.50
CA LYS A 564 8.61 0.08 -25.86
C LYS A 564 7.59 -0.80 -26.59
N LYS A 565 7.45 -2.05 -26.17
CA LYS A 565 6.46 -3.01 -26.70
C LYS A 565 5.29 -3.23 -25.74
N SER A 566 5.17 -2.42 -24.69
CA SER A 566 4.10 -2.52 -23.71
C SER A 566 3.08 -1.40 -23.93
N LEU A 567 1.81 -1.68 -23.67
CA LEU A 567 0.75 -0.67 -23.64
C LEU A 567 0.60 -0.15 -22.21
N PHE A 568 0.76 1.14 -22.02
CA PHE A 568 0.46 1.82 -20.75
C PHE A 568 -0.92 2.44 -20.83
N ILE A 569 -1.77 2.19 -19.84
CA ILE A 569 -3.11 2.78 -19.74
C ILE A 569 -3.11 3.68 -18.50
N VAL A 570 -3.31 4.98 -18.68
CA VAL A 570 -3.32 5.97 -17.58
C VAL A 570 -4.74 6.51 -17.47
N GLY A 571 -5.61 5.76 -16.80
CA GLY A 571 -6.98 6.15 -16.51
C GLY A 571 -8.03 5.06 -16.78
N GLU A 572 -9.31 5.35 -16.54
CA GLU A 572 -9.80 6.65 -16.03
C GLU A 572 -9.29 6.95 -14.61
N ILE A 573 -8.94 8.22 -14.39
CA ILE A 573 -8.46 8.76 -13.11
C ILE A 573 -8.77 10.25 -13.09
N GLY A 574 -9.14 10.80 -11.92
CA GLY A 574 -9.58 12.19 -11.80
C GLY A 574 -11.08 12.35 -11.58
N GLY A 575 -11.90 11.35 -11.92
CA GLY A 575 -13.35 11.37 -11.67
C GLY A 575 -13.68 11.49 -10.18
N ASN A 576 -12.93 10.79 -9.32
CA ASN A 576 -13.11 10.84 -7.86
C ASN A 576 -12.77 12.21 -7.28
N ASP A 577 -11.77 12.91 -7.82
CA ASP A 577 -11.41 14.28 -7.44
C ASP A 577 -12.61 15.24 -7.58
N TYR A 578 -13.43 15.03 -8.61
CA TYR A 578 -14.67 15.78 -8.82
C TYR A 578 -15.80 15.26 -7.94
N ASN A 579 -15.98 13.94 -7.84
CA ASN A 579 -17.05 13.32 -7.05
C ASN A 579 -16.99 13.72 -5.58
N PHE A 580 -15.81 13.70 -4.95
CA PHE A 580 -15.66 14.07 -3.54
C PHE A 580 -16.13 15.49 -3.24
N ARG A 581 -15.94 16.43 -4.18
CA ARG A 581 -16.39 17.81 -4.02
C ARG A 581 -17.84 18.01 -4.47
N SER A 582 -18.26 17.32 -5.54
CA SER A 582 -19.59 17.43 -6.13
C SER A 582 -20.67 16.82 -5.24
N PHE A 583 -20.44 15.66 -4.64
CA PHE A 583 -21.43 14.99 -3.78
C PHE A 583 -21.71 15.74 -2.47
N VAL A 584 -20.84 16.70 -2.11
CA VAL A 584 -21.02 17.56 -0.92
C VAL A 584 -21.65 18.89 -1.29
N SER A 585 -21.09 19.61 -2.26
CA SER A 585 -21.48 21.01 -2.57
C SER A 585 -22.55 21.14 -3.65
N LYS A 586 -22.65 20.15 -4.55
CA LYS A 586 -23.41 20.19 -5.81
C LYS A 586 -23.03 21.35 -6.76
N ASP A 587 -21.98 22.10 -6.48
CA ASP A 587 -21.56 23.25 -7.28
C ASP A 587 -20.58 22.82 -8.39
N ILE A 588 -21.02 22.97 -9.64
CA ILE A 588 -20.23 22.62 -10.82
C ILE A 588 -19.03 23.55 -11.00
N ASN A 589 -19.10 24.80 -10.56
CA ASN A 589 -17.99 25.75 -10.72
C ASN A 589 -16.77 25.30 -9.90
N LEU A 590 -17.03 24.83 -8.67
CA LEU A 590 -15.98 24.35 -7.77
C LEU A 590 -15.23 23.12 -8.27
N ILE A 591 -15.91 22.22 -9.00
CA ILE A 591 -15.24 21.07 -9.64
C ILE A 591 -14.56 21.47 -10.96
N THR A 592 -15.06 22.49 -11.65
CA THR A 592 -14.45 23.04 -12.86
C THR A 592 -13.06 23.64 -12.57
N GLU A 593 -12.89 24.30 -11.42
CA GLU A 593 -11.59 24.81 -10.95
C GLU A 593 -10.53 23.72 -10.72
N LEU A 594 -10.95 22.47 -10.46
CA LEU A 594 -10.03 21.34 -10.26
C LEU A 594 -9.52 20.75 -11.57
N VAL A 595 -10.19 21.00 -12.69
CA VAL A 595 -9.86 20.37 -13.99
C VAL A 595 -8.41 20.59 -14.39
N PRO A 596 -7.85 21.81 -14.38
CA PRO A 596 -6.45 22.02 -14.74
C PRO A 596 -5.48 21.20 -13.89
N LYS A 597 -5.69 21.18 -12.56
CA LYS A 597 -4.84 20.46 -11.61
C LYS A 597 -4.87 18.95 -11.86
N VAL A 598 -6.05 18.39 -12.10
CA VAL A 598 -6.21 16.97 -12.41
C VAL A 598 -5.52 16.61 -13.73
N THR A 599 -5.72 17.41 -14.79
CA THR A 599 -5.06 17.15 -16.08
C THR A 599 -3.54 17.32 -16.01
N GLU A 600 -3.04 18.22 -15.17
CA GLU A 600 -1.61 18.40 -14.91
C GLU A 600 -1.01 17.20 -14.16
N ALA A 601 -1.71 16.65 -13.17
CA ALA A 601 -1.29 15.43 -12.48
C ALA A 601 -1.21 14.22 -13.43
N ILE A 602 -2.20 14.06 -14.31
CA ILE A 602 -2.18 13.05 -15.37
C ILE A 602 -1.00 13.29 -16.33
N SER A 603 -0.75 14.55 -16.69
CA SER A 603 0.38 14.92 -17.55
C SER A 603 1.74 14.56 -16.94
N GLY A 604 1.91 14.82 -15.64
CA GLY A 604 3.11 14.47 -14.89
C GLY A 604 3.32 12.95 -14.84
N ALA A 605 2.25 12.19 -14.60
CA ALA A 605 2.29 10.72 -14.61
C ALA A 605 2.75 10.17 -15.98
N ILE A 606 2.16 10.68 -17.07
CA ILE A 606 2.53 10.25 -18.43
C ILE A 606 3.99 10.61 -18.74
N SER A 607 4.43 11.82 -18.38
CA SER A 607 5.82 12.25 -18.58
C SER A 607 6.80 11.31 -17.88
N MET A 608 6.53 10.96 -16.62
CA MET A 608 7.35 10.02 -15.87
C MET A 608 7.37 8.64 -16.53
N LEU A 609 6.22 8.11 -16.95
CA LEU A 609 6.18 6.79 -17.60
C LEU A 609 6.99 6.77 -18.91
N ILE A 610 6.93 7.84 -19.71
CA ILE A 610 7.71 7.97 -20.95
C ILE A 610 9.21 8.02 -20.63
N GLU A 611 9.60 8.82 -19.64
CA GLU A 611 10.99 8.91 -19.17
C GLU A 611 11.50 7.56 -18.63
N GLU A 612 10.60 6.74 -18.05
CA GLU A 612 10.88 5.38 -17.62
C GLU A 612 10.83 4.34 -18.75
N GLY A 613 10.57 4.74 -20.01
CA GLY A 613 10.69 3.92 -21.21
C GLY A 613 9.38 3.51 -21.87
N ALA A 614 8.23 3.98 -21.40
CA ALA A 614 6.94 3.78 -22.08
C ALA A 614 6.92 4.53 -23.41
N SER A 615 6.51 3.85 -24.49
CA SER A 615 6.36 4.48 -25.82
C SER A 615 4.93 4.49 -26.33
N SER A 616 4.03 3.72 -25.73
CA SER A 616 2.63 3.62 -26.17
C SER A 616 1.71 3.80 -24.97
N ILE A 617 1.01 4.92 -24.92
CA ILE A 617 0.21 5.35 -23.78
C ILE A 617 -1.22 5.62 -24.23
N LEU A 618 -2.20 4.93 -23.65
CA LEU A 618 -3.63 5.21 -23.81
C LEU A 618 -4.14 5.95 -22.58
N VAL A 619 -4.83 7.08 -22.82
CA VAL A 619 -5.36 7.94 -21.75
C VAL A 619 -6.86 8.11 -21.98
N PRO A 620 -7.70 7.31 -21.29
CA PRO A 620 -9.14 7.48 -21.29
C PRO A 620 -9.58 8.85 -20.73
N GLY A 621 -10.54 9.50 -21.38
CA GLY A 621 -11.26 10.63 -20.80
C GLY A 621 -12.49 10.19 -20.00
N ASN A 622 -13.07 11.08 -19.21
CA ASN A 622 -14.27 10.80 -18.42
C ASN A 622 -15.48 10.36 -19.26
N LEU A 623 -16.21 9.37 -18.76
CA LEU A 623 -17.55 8.96 -19.22
C LEU A 623 -18.60 10.10 -19.19
N PRO A 624 -19.77 9.93 -19.86
CA PRO A 624 -20.89 10.86 -19.75
C PRO A 624 -21.57 10.75 -18.37
N VAL A 625 -20.95 11.33 -17.35
CA VAL A 625 -21.37 11.20 -15.94
C VAL A 625 -22.80 11.71 -15.68
N GLY A 626 -23.33 12.61 -16.51
CA GLY A 626 -24.72 13.06 -16.43
C GLY A 626 -25.75 11.97 -16.75
N CYS A 627 -25.32 10.86 -17.37
CA CYS A 627 -26.14 9.68 -17.62
C CYS A 627 -26.04 8.61 -16.51
N SER A 628 -25.17 8.83 -15.51
CA SER A 628 -24.95 7.87 -14.43
C SER A 628 -26.09 7.88 -13.42
N ALA A 629 -26.58 6.72 -12.98
CA ALA A 629 -27.70 6.62 -12.05
C ALA A 629 -27.45 7.36 -10.73
N VAL A 630 -26.20 7.38 -10.23
CA VAL A 630 -25.85 8.17 -9.02
C VAL A 630 -26.05 9.66 -9.25
N TYR A 631 -25.66 10.18 -10.41
CA TYR A 631 -25.83 11.60 -10.72
C TYR A 631 -27.29 11.96 -10.94
N LEU A 632 -28.01 11.12 -11.69
CA LEU A 632 -29.44 11.26 -11.92
C LEU A 632 -30.26 11.20 -10.61
N THR A 633 -29.76 10.49 -9.60
CA THR A 633 -30.41 10.41 -8.27
C THR A 633 -30.03 11.58 -7.37
N LEU A 634 -28.73 11.91 -7.25
CA LEU A 634 -28.25 12.91 -6.31
C LEU A 634 -28.48 14.35 -6.79
N PHE A 635 -28.52 14.55 -8.11
CA PHE A 635 -28.65 15.86 -8.75
C PHE A 635 -29.89 15.94 -9.65
N ALA A 636 -30.92 15.16 -9.31
CA ALA A 636 -32.20 15.24 -10.00
C ALA A 636 -32.73 16.68 -10.02
N SER A 637 -33.10 17.17 -11.20
CA SER A 637 -33.75 18.46 -11.39
C SER A 637 -35.24 18.27 -11.65
N PRO A 638 -36.12 19.11 -11.07
CA PRO A 638 -37.52 19.12 -11.45
C PRO A 638 -37.75 19.71 -12.86
N ASP A 639 -36.78 20.44 -13.42
CA ASP A 639 -36.88 21.03 -14.75
C ASP A 639 -36.45 20.03 -15.83
N LYS A 640 -37.38 19.64 -16.69
CA LYS A 640 -37.11 18.77 -17.84
C LYS A 640 -36.10 19.39 -18.82
N ALA A 641 -36.00 20.72 -18.85
CA ALA A 641 -35.03 21.42 -19.68
C ALA A 641 -33.58 21.18 -19.24
N ASP A 642 -33.31 20.64 -18.05
CA ASP A 642 -31.96 20.32 -17.60
C ASP A 642 -31.45 18.98 -18.14
N TYR A 643 -32.35 18.18 -18.71
CA TYR A 643 -32.07 16.87 -19.29
C TYR A 643 -31.95 16.97 -20.82
N ASP A 644 -31.16 16.08 -21.42
CA ASP A 644 -31.15 15.87 -22.85
C ASP A 644 -32.26 14.90 -23.29
N GLU A 645 -32.35 14.66 -24.60
CA GLU A 645 -33.34 13.76 -25.21
C GLU A 645 -33.26 12.30 -24.70
N ASN A 646 -32.12 11.89 -24.17
CA ASN A 646 -31.90 10.56 -23.62
C ASN A 646 -32.16 10.50 -22.11
N GLY A 647 -32.49 11.62 -21.46
CA GLY A 647 -32.71 11.70 -20.03
C GLY A 647 -31.44 11.89 -19.19
N CYS A 648 -30.32 12.30 -19.79
CA CYS A 648 -29.09 12.61 -19.06
C CYS A 648 -29.00 14.08 -18.66
N LEU A 649 -28.35 14.38 -17.53
CA LEU A 649 -28.15 15.76 -17.06
C LEU A 649 -27.15 16.53 -17.94
N LYS A 650 -27.61 17.56 -18.65
CA LYS A 650 -26.81 18.33 -19.62
C LYS A 650 -25.62 19.02 -18.99
N HIS A 651 -25.79 19.61 -17.81
CA HIS A 651 -24.72 20.37 -17.14
C HIS A 651 -23.54 19.48 -16.73
N TYR A 652 -23.81 18.26 -16.27
CA TYR A 652 -22.76 17.30 -15.90
C TYR A 652 -22.10 16.65 -17.12
N ASN A 653 -22.87 16.39 -18.19
CA ASN A 653 -22.30 15.97 -19.47
C ASN A 653 -21.47 17.09 -20.13
N ALA A 654 -21.85 18.36 -19.97
CA ALA A 654 -21.04 19.49 -20.39
C ALA A 654 -19.73 19.59 -19.60
N PHE A 655 -19.77 19.37 -18.29
CA PHE A 655 -18.57 19.30 -17.44
C PHE A 655 -17.62 18.17 -17.87
N ALA A 656 -18.12 16.95 -18.09
CA ALA A 656 -17.30 15.83 -18.57
C ALA A 656 -16.64 16.14 -19.93
N ARG A 657 -17.38 16.76 -20.86
CA ARG A 657 -16.81 17.24 -22.13
C ARG A 657 -15.74 18.31 -21.93
N TYR A 658 -15.93 19.23 -20.99
CA TYR A 658 -14.93 20.26 -20.67
C TYR A 658 -13.64 19.62 -20.14
N HIS A 659 -13.72 18.70 -19.17
CA HIS A 659 -12.57 17.93 -18.71
C HIS A 659 -11.86 17.22 -19.88
N ASN A 660 -12.62 16.50 -20.71
CA ASN A 660 -12.09 15.76 -21.85
C ASN A 660 -11.40 16.67 -22.87
N ALA A 661 -11.92 17.88 -23.11
CA ALA A 661 -11.29 18.87 -23.96
C ALA A 661 -9.96 19.37 -23.38
N GLN A 662 -9.90 19.65 -22.08
CA GLN A 662 -8.65 20.04 -21.41
C GLN A 662 -7.62 18.92 -21.40
N LEU A 663 -8.06 17.68 -21.19
CA LEU A 663 -7.19 16.51 -21.27
C LEU A 663 -6.60 16.36 -22.67
N LYS A 664 -7.41 16.46 -23.74
CA LYS A 664 -6.94 16.46 -25.14
C LYS A 664 -5.85 17.51 -25.38
N LEU A 665 -6.08 18.76 -24.94
CA LEU A 665 -5.09 19.85 -25.06
C LEU A 665 -3.78 19.53 -24.32
N THR A 666 -3.87 18.92 -23.14
CA THR A 666 -2.70 18.49 -22.37
C THR A 666 -1.94 17.38 -23.07
N LEU A 667 -2.64 16.40 -23.66
CA LEU A 667 -2.01 15.34 -24.44
C LEU A 667 -1.35 15.88 -25.72
N ASP A 668 -1.93 16.89 -26.36
CA ASP A 668 -1.31 17.55 -27.53
C ASP A 668 0.02 18.21 -27.16
N LYS A 669 0.11 18.87 -25.99
CA LYS A 669 1.38 19.40 -25.48
C LYS A 669 2.41 18.29 -25.23
N LEU A 670 1.98 17.15 -24.69
CA LEU A 670 2.87 16.01 -24.46
C LEU A 670 3.34 15.35 -25.77
N ARG A 671 2.50 15.29 -26.81
CA ARG A 671 2.90 14.79 -28.14
C ARG A 671 3.98 15.66 -28.78
N VAL A 672 3.93 16.97 -28.55
CA VAL A 672 5.01 17.88 -28.98
C VAL A 672 6.28 17.66 -28.17
N LYS A 673 6.15 17.42 -26.85
CA LYS A 673 7.28 17.20 -25.95
C LYS A 673 7.98 15.85 -26.19
N TYR A 674 7.22 14.81 -26.50
CA TYR A 674 7.68 13.43 -26.69
C TYR A 674 7.21 12.89 -28.05
N PRO A 675 7.75 13.38 -29.18
CA PRO A 675 7.32 12.98 -30.53
C PRO A 675 7.55 11.50 -30.84
N GLU A 676 8.44 10.84 -30.09
CA GLU A 676 8.73 9.41 -30.17
C GLU A 676 7.70 8.53 -29.44
N ALA A 677 6.88 9.11 -28.56
CA ALA A 677 5.87 8.40 -27.81
C ALA A 677 4.50 8.51 -28.48
N LYS A 678 3.86 7.36 -28.73
CA LYS A 678 2.48 7.27 -29.19
C LYS A 678 1.53 7.50 -28.01
N ILE A 679 1.17 8.76 -27.80
CA ILE A 679 0.20 9.17 -26.77
C ILE A 679 -1.19 9.25 -27.38
N MET A 680 -2.08 8.35 -26.96
CA MET A 680 -3.44 8.17 -27.49
C MET A 680 -4.47 8.68 -26.49
N TYR A 681 -5.44 9.42 -26.99
CA TYR A 681 -6.65 9.75 -26.24
C TYR A 681 -7.70 8.67 -26.48
N GLY A 682 -8.27 8.11 -25.41
CA GLY A 682 -9.41 7.20 -25.45
C GLY A 682 -10.72 7.96 -25.20
N ASP A 683 -11.57 8.08 -26.22
CA ASP A 683 -12.85 8.78 -26.16
C ASP A 683 -13.96 7.89 -25.57
N TYR A 684 -13.81 7.53 -24.30
CA TYR A 684 -14.80 6.75 -23.55
C TYR A 684 -16.15 7.47 -23.53
N TYR A 685 -16.14 8.81 -23.46
CA TYR A 685 -17.35 9.62 -23.50
C TYR A 685 -18.20 9.31 -24.73
N THR A 686 -17.63 9.46 -25.92
CA THR A 686 -18.37 9.29 -27.18
C THR A 686 -18.64 7.82 -27.45
N ALA A 687 -17.70 6.93 -27.10
CA ALA A 687 -17.91 5.49 -27.20
C ALA A 687 -19.14 5.04 -26.38
N ALA A 688 -19.26 5.52 -25.14
CA ALA A 688 -20.40 5.22 -24.27
C ALA A 688 -21.70 5.91 -24.72
N LEU A 689 -21.62 7.16 -25.20
CA LEU A 689 -22.80 7.93 -25.61
C LEU A 689 -23.64 7.22 -26.68
N GLN A 690 -23.02 6.41 -27.54
CA GLN A 690 -23.71 5.63 -28.57
C GLN A 690 -24.82 4.74 -28.01
N PHE A 691 -24.56 4.05 -26.89
CA PHE A 691 -25.56 3.18 -26.30
C PHE A 691 -26.61 3.94 -25.47
N TYR A 692 -26.41 5.21 -25.14
CA TYR A 692 -27.48 6.06 -24.60
C TYR A 692 -28.42 6.58 -25.69
N HIS A 693 -27.89 6.90 -26.89
CA HIS A 693 -28.71 7.32 -28.03
C HIS A 693 -29.48 6.17 -28.69
N ALA A 694 -28.88 4.99 -28.78
CA ALA A 694 -29.50 3.84 -29.45
C ALA A 694 -29.37 2.54 -28.62
N PRO A 695 -29.94 2.45 -27.40
CA PRO A 695 -29.78 1.30 -26.50
C PRO A 695 -30.01 -0.06 -27.16
N GLY A 696 -31.11 -0.18 -27.91
CA GLY A 696 -31.50 -1.43 -28.57
C GLY A 696 -30.50 -1.93 -29.61
N HIS A 697 -29.75 -1.04 -30.27
CA HIS A 697 -28.69 -1.43 -31.22
C HIS A 697 -27.54 -2.15 -30.52
N PHE A 698 -27.29 -1.82 -29.26
CA PHE A 698 -26.23 -2.39 -28.43
C PHE A 698 -26.72 -3.53 -27.52
N GLY A 699 -28.00 -3.91 -27.63
CA GLY A 699 -28.61 -4.97 -26.83
C GLY A 699 -29.13 -4.51 -25.46
N PHE A 700 -29.15 -3.21 -25.18
CA PHE A 700 -29.61 -2.68 -23.89
C PHE A 700 -31.10 -2.36 -23.91
N ARG A 701 -31.78 -2.77 -22.84
CA ARG A 701 -33.14 -2.33 -22.51
C ARG A 701 -33.11 -1.10 -21.59
N GLU A 702 -32.14 -1.06 -20.68
CA GLU A 702 -32.03 -0.02 -19.66
C GLU A 702 -30.60 0.54 -19.63
N VAL A 703 -30.47 1.86 -19.79
CA VAL A 703 -29.15 2.52 -19.84
C VAL A 703 -28.92 3.51 -18.72
N LEU A 704 -29.99 4.08 -18.16
CA LEU A 704 -29.92 5.03 -17.05
C LEU A 704 -30.19 4.39 -15.67
N VAL A 705 -30.80 3.21 -15.64
CA VAL A 705 -31.15 2.49 -14.41
C VAL A 705 -30.05 1.50 -14.08
N ALA A 706 -29.60 1.48 -12.82
CA ALA A 706 -28.61 0.51 -12.36
C ALA A 706 -29.20 -0.91 -12.31
N CYS A 707 -28.46 -1.91 -12.80
CA CYS A 707 -28.86 -3.31 -12.65
C CYS A 707 -28.85 -3.74 -11.18
N CYS A 708 -27.84 -3.33 -10.41
CA CYS A 708 -27.65 -3.67 -9.01
C CYS A 708 -27.76 -2.43 -8.11
N GLY A 709 -28.74 -2.38 -7.21
CA GLY A 709 -28.87 -1.26 -6.28
C GLY A 709 -30.13 -1.26 -5.42
N GLY A 710 -30.32 -0.20 -4.64
CA GLY A 710 -31.27 -0.14 -3.53
C GLY A 710 -32.65 0.45 -3.84
N GLY A 711 -33.09 0.39 -5.10
CA GLY A 711 -34.39 0.93 -5.53
C GLY A 711 -34.36 2.43 -5.84
N GLY A 712 -35.56 3.02 -5.95
CA GLY A 712 -35.75 4.38 -6.48
C GLY A 712 -35.79 4.42 -8.02
N PRO A 713 -35.99 5.61 -8.63
CA PRO A 713 -36.25 5.74 -10.07
C PRO A 713 -35.13 5.21 -10.98
N TYR A 714 -33.89 5.30 -10.52
CA TYR A 714 -32.70 4.82 -11.25
C TYR A 714 -32.05 3.60 -10.59
N ASN A 715 -32.79 2.92 -9.69
CA ASN A 715 -32.32 1.82 -8.87
C ASN A 715 -31.02 2.12 -8.10
N PHE A 716 -30.82 3.37 -7.67
CA PHE A 716 -29.68 3.79 -6.89
C PHE A 716 -30.11 4.42 -5.57
N ASN A 717 -29.51 3.96 -4.47
CA ASN A 717 -29.71 4.52 -3.15
C ASN A 717 -28.38 4.54 -2.40
N TYR A 718 -27.96 5.73 -1.96
CA TYR A 718 -26.67 5.92 -1.29
C TYR A 718 -26.53 5.11 0.01
N SER A 719 -27.64 4.84 0.70
CA SER A 719 -27.70 4.07 1.95
C SER A 719 -27.92 2.57 1.75
N ALA A 720 -28.32 2.14 0.54
CA ALA A 720 -28.61 0.75 0.20
C ALA A 720 -27.99 0.40 -1.17
N ARG A 721 -26.67 0.53 -1.28
CA ARG A 721 -25.95 0.31 -2.54
C ARG A 721 -25.89 -1.17 -2.92
N CYS A 722 -25.43 -1.46 -4.14
CA CYS A 722 -25.16 -2.83 -4.57
C CYS A 722 -24.34 -3.61 -3.52
N GLY A 723 -24.86 -4.76 -3.07
CA GLY A 723 -24.26 -5.59 -2.02
C GLY A 723 -24.54 -5.18 -0.56
N HIS A 724 -25.24 -4.07 -0.29
CA HIS A 724 -25.75 -3.72 1.06
C HIS A 724 -27.11 -4.38 1.33
N PRO A 725 -27.51 -4.62 2.59
CA PRO A 725 -28.85 -5.10 2.91
C PRO A 725 -29.96 -4.25 2.24
N GLY A 726 -30.88 -4.90 1.53
CA GLY A 726 -31.98 -4.23 0.82
C GLY A 726 -31.71 -3.89 -0.65
N TYR A 727 -30.56 -4.26 -1.20
CA TYR A 727 -30.30 -4.16 -2.64
C TYR A 727 -31.08 -5.19 -3.47
N SER A 728 -31.26 -4.88 -4.75
CA SER A 728 -31.81 -5.74 -5.79
C SER A 728 -30.82 -5.87 -6.95
N VAL A 729 -30.91 -6.96 -7.71
CA VAL A 729 -30.11 -7.19 -8.91
C VAL A 729 -31.05 -7.56 -10.06
N CYS A 730 -30.82 -7.01 -11.24
CA CYS A 730 -31.57 -7.35 -12.44
C CYS A 730 -31.29 -8.80 -12.87
N GLN A 731 -32.23 -9.43 -13.58
CA GLN A 731 -32.09 -10.84 -14.00
C GLN A 731 -31.05 -11.03 -15.12
N ASP A 732 -30.87 -10.02 -15.96
CA ASP A 732 -29.98 -10.07 -17.12
C ASP A 732 -29.10 -8.80 -17.15
N PRO A 733 -27.91 -8.84 -16.53
CA PRO A 733 -26.97 -7.73 -16.54
C PRO A 733 -26.52 -7.30 -17.95
N SER A 734 -26.62 -8.17 -18.96
CA SER A 734 -26.21 -7.82 -20.33
C SER A 734 -27.18 -6.88 -21.03
N ALA A 735 -28.44 -6.82 -20.56
CA ALA A 735 -29.45 -5.89 -21.04
C ALA A 735 -29.39 -4.51 -20.36
N TYR A 736 -28.43 -4.28 -19.47
CA TYR A 736 -28.24 -3.02 -18.75
C TYR A 736 -26.88 -2.41 -19.07
N ALA A 737 -26.81 -1.09 -19.26
CA ALA A 737 -25.51 -0.41 -19.38
C ALA A 737 -24.92 -0.02 -18.02
N ASN A 738 -25.77 0.35 -17.06
CA ASN A 738 -25.35 0.79 -15.73
C ASN A 738 -25.37 -0.38 -14.73
N TRP A 739 -24.26 -0.60 -14.01
CA TRP A 739 -24.12 -1.71 -13.07
C TRP A 739 -24.61 -1.36 -11.67
N ASP A 740 -23.85 -0.57 -10.91
CA ASP A 740 -24.13 -0.28 -9.50
C ASP A 740 -24.50 1.18 -9.22
N GLY A 741 -24.81 1.90 -10.31
CA GLY A 741 -25.12 3.32 -10.33
C GLY A 741 -23.93 4.24 -10.49
N ILE A 742 -22.69 3.74 -10.31
CA ILE A 742 -21.47 4.48 -10.60
C ILE A 742 -20.79 3.86 -11.84
N HIS A 743 -20.65 2.54 -11.83
CA HIS A 743 -19.90 1.78 -12.83
C HIS A 743 -20.81 1.21 -13.91
N LEU A 744 -20.21 0.83 -15.04
CA LEU A 744 -20.90 0.18 -16.15
C LEU A 744 -20.86 -1.35 -16.01
N THR A 745 -21.77 -2.02 -16.71
CA THR A 745 -21.76 -3.48 -16.82
C THR A 745 -20.63 -3.96 -17.72
N GLU A 746 -20.27 -5.24 -17.60
CA GLU A 746 -19.35 -5.91 -18.52
C GLU A 746 -19.75 -5.72 -19.99
N ALA A 747 -21.05 -5.79 -20.30
CA ALA A 747 -21.55 -5.62 -21.67
C ALA A 747 -21.29 -4.20 -22.20
N ALA A 748 -21.49 -3.17 -21.37
CA ALA A 748 -21.18 -1.79 -21.74
C ALA A 748 -19.67 -1.55 -21.89
N TYR A 749 -18.85 -2.09 -20.99
CA TYR A 749 -17.39 -2.02 -21.16
C TYR A 749 -16.90 -2.72 -22.42
N LYS A 750 -17.52 -3.83 -22.83
CA LYS A 750 -17.19 -4.51 -24.07
C LYS A 750 -17.40 -3.61 -25.30
N HIS A 751 -18.51 -2.88 -25.35
CA HIS A 751 -18.80 -1.96 -26.45
C HIS A 751 -17.81 -0.80 -26.49
N ILE A 752 -17.46 -0.24 -25.32
CA ILE A 752 -16.43 0.81 -25.23
C ILE A 752 -15.09 0.26 -25.73
N ALA A 753 -14.64 -0.89 -25.23
CA ALA A 753 -13.39 -1.52 -25.65
C ALA A 753 -13.35 -1.77 -27.17
N THR A 754 -14.42 -2.36 -27.71
CA THR A 754 -14.56 -2.61 -29.16
C THR A 754 -14.44 -1.31 -29.97
N GLY A 755 -15.08 -0.24 -29.49
CA GLY A 755 -15.01 1.08 -30.11
C GLY A 755 -13.62 1.71 -30.06
N LEU A 756 -12.86 1.50 -28.98
CA LEU A 756 -11.48 2.01 -28.87
C LEU A 756 -10.53 1.27 -29.80
N ILE A 757 -10.70 -0.06 -29.92
CA ILE A 757 -9.83 -0.94 -30.69
C ILE A 757 -10.11 -0.79 -32.19
N HIS A 758 -11.37 -0.97 -32.59
CA HIS A 758 -11.77 -1.09 -33.99
C HIS A 758 -12.51 0.15 -34.51
N GLY A 759 -12.93 1.04 -33.63
CA GLY A 759 -13.67 2.24 -33.97
C GLY A 759 -12.80 3.51 -33.94
N PRO A 760 -13.43 4.69 -34.13
CA PRO A 760 -12.74 5.97 -34.17
C PRO A 760 -12.48 6.56 -32.77
N PHE A 761 -12.68 5.78 -31.70
CA PHE A 761 -12.67 6.31 -30.33
C PHE A 761 -11.28 6.30 -29.70
N SER A 762 -10.23 5.94 -30.44
CA SER A 762 -8.84 6.16 -30.04
C SER A 762 -8.14 7.08 -31.05
N SER A 763 -7.43 8.11 -30.54
CA SER A 763 -6.70 9.06 -31.39
C SER A 763 -5.31 9.37 -30.81
N PRO A 764 -4.20 8.99 -31.49
CA PRO A 764 -4.16 8.11 -32.66
C PRO A 764 -4.78 6.73 -32.42
N SER A 765 -5.10 5.99 -33.48
CA SER A 765 -5.74 4.68 -33.38
C SER A 765 -4.87 3.70 -32.59
N LEU A 766 -5.52 2.84 -31.79
CA LEU A 766 -4.84 1.84 -30.97
C LEU A 766 -4.10 0.80 -31.82
N LEU A 767 -4.62 0.46 -33.01
CA LEU A 767 -4.09 -0.60 -33.88
C LEU A 767 -2.98 -0.16 -34.85
N THR A 768 -2.80 1.15 -35.06
CA THR A 768 -1.82 1.74 -36.00
C THR A 768 -0.70 2.43 -35.28
#